data_AF-A0A8H7V2K4-F1
#
_entry.id   AF-A0A8H7V2K4-F1
#
_cell.length_a   1.000
_cell.length_b   1.000
_cell.length_c   1.000
_cell.angle_alpha   90.00
_cell.angle_beta   90.00
_cell.angle_gamma   90.00
#
_symmetry.space_group_name_H-M   'P 1'
#
loop_
_entity.id
_entity.type
_entity.pdbx_description
1 polymer ?
#
loop_
_entity_poly.entity_id
_entity_poly.type
_entity_poly.pdbx_seq_one_letter_code
_entity_poly.pdbx_strand_id
1 'polypeptide(L)'
;MLGTYDDLSMIKIASSEPMHTPIPTHLPRITLPGKPFVVETENQEEDDDVYEHEHENEHENEHENEHENKHKQQQDKEGRQLNMDKDLLYDSETIVVETFIISLEIRNVDDFLIGPVQHNMQNAVYLKLIPKMTCTDCTLNGRSIKIEGFLYNVKDAYQKFAVIQKTYIGLSKKILIPCLHFHNSNTFRLYFCNLPRYRYHSFVQHHYEKYETSADYHIILPVFLDKNTNEFTNPPKDLIMTNSEQQTNKQANSLLDRRMQLVQDSMKQNNVKQEIQYQNSSRNSSEAGSNDSDRFQPPLWGSDRNFTTVYNTGELEYITSERLSRAFTPPPPPSQSSTSNMPMLKDFPLLQTDFHLTPKKSTAYKPTLSINPTPQQRRVLRIVPQKAARIISSPSPSISQLNRVKDYNYNNIKSTLSKGLEGVRGFKGEIKLYAKIGKVLWNVRSPEVNSKIWQFDEVIDIIVREYGTIHKFTSMTTKDERVINLLASGEIIKGAQFASKTAIYEFHCSARNSPCLPYTPTVIHMNQGVIDVRKVIINEQTVAEVDWVSLDRRYDFQLALTATQLTRCDVKPYTTFNKWVSVCPITRNMSFENIPGFLDVEYVIFKQTTRYIYIFPFVIDIIQIEKVPLRPVDGSRKINAFPGTGEAWYDFEIHNTLHDVPFKSNLGLEIGSEASWKVEDILQCHSKDNDTITNYVKNMIILIERMENALKKMPQ
;
A
#
# COMPACT_ATOMS: atom_id res chain seq x y z
N MET A 1 -37.20 29.40 37.03
CA MET A 1 -37.88 28.13 37.38
C MET A 1 -36.81 27.06 37.47
N LEU A 2 -36.81 26.25 38.53
CA LEU A 2 -35.88 25.13 38.70
C LEU A 2 -36.36 23.93 37.88
N GLY A 3 -35.42 23.18 37.31
CA GLY A 3 -35.67 21.98 36.52
C GLY A 3 -34.40 21.13 36.44
N THR A 4 -34.22 20.27 37.42
CA THR A 4 -33.18 19.22 37.46
C THR A 4 -33.57 18.04 36.58
N TYR A 5 -32.60 17.46 35.87
CA TYR A 5 -32.75 16.15 35.23
C TYR A 5 -31.48 15.32 35.45
N ASP A 6 -31.60 14.36 36.36
CA ASP A 6 -30.78 13.14 36.37
C ASP A 6 -31.40 12.08 35.43
N ASP A 7 -30.74 10.94 35.30
CA ASP A 7 -31.13 9.72 34.57
C ASP A 7 -31.26 9.77 33.03
N LEU A 8 -30.17 9.34 32.37
CA LEU A 8 -30.21 8.71 31.03
C LEU A 8 -29.42 7.39 30.96
N SER A 9 -29.38 6.62 32.06
CA SER A 9 -28.86 5.26 32.07
C SER A 9 -29.91 4.19 31.73
N MET A 10 -30.67 4.36 30.64
CA MET A 10 -31.49 3.29 30.03
C MET A 10 -31.72 3.49 28.52
N ILE A 11 -30.87 2.88 27.69
CA ILE A 11 -31.29 2.37 26.37
C ILE A 11 -30.79 0.93 26.25
N LYS A 12 -31.72 -0.03 26.36
CA LYS A 12 -31.45 -1.45 26.09
C LYS A 12 -31.35 -1.64 24.57
N ILE A 13 -30.23 -2.17 24.10
CA ILE A 13 -30.11 -2.65 22.72
C ILE A 13 -30.84 -4.00 22.63
N ALA A 14 -31.81 -4.11 21.74
CA ALA A 14 -32.48 -5.38 21.47
C ALA A 14 -31.55 -6.30 20.67
N SER A 15 -31.23 -7.48 21.21
CA SER A 15 -30.54 -8.54 20.50
C SER A 15 -31.53 -9.36 19.67
N SER A 16 -31.37 -9.34 18.34
CA SER A 16 -32.03 -10.32 17.46
C SER A 16 -31.10 -11.50 17.22
N GLU A 17 -31.46 -12.67 17.73
CA GLU A 17 -30.76 -13.93 17.48
C GLU A 17 -30.86 -14.34 15.99
N PRO A 18 -29.81 -14.94 15.40
CA PRO A 18 -29.90 -15.56 14.08
C PRO A 18 -30.51 -16.96 14.16
N MET A 19 -31.55 -17.25 13.37
CA MET A 19 -32.12 -18.59 13.29
C MET A 19 -31.16 -19.58 12.61
N HIS A 20 -31.00 -20.76 13.21
CA HIS A 20 -30.29 -21.89 12.60
C HIS A 20 -31.03 -22.45 11.39
N THR A 21 -30.31 -22.72 10.30
CA THR A 21 -30.75 -23.59 9.19
C THR A 21 -29.98 -24.91 9.20
N PRO A 22 -30.61 -26.04 8.83
CA PRO A 22 -30.01 -27.37 9.00
C PRO A 22 -29.02 -27.74 7.90
N ILE A 23 -27.99 -28.50 8.28
CA ILE A 23 -26.94 -29.02 7.39
C ILE A 23 -27.45 -30.29 6.67
N PRO A 24 -27.40 -30.37 5.33
CA PRO A 24 -27.65 -31.62 4.61
C PRO A 24 -26.45 -32.57 4.72
N THR A 25 -26.62 -33.68 5.44
CA THR A 25 -25.77 -34.87 5.26
C THR A 25 -25.99 -35.44 3.86
N HIS A 26 -24.90 -35.70 3.12
CA HIS A 26 -24.66 -36.87 2.24
C HIS A 26 -23.47 -36.58 1.30
N LEU A 27 -22.34 -37.27 1.50
CA LEU A 27 -21.24 -37.36 0.52
C LEU A 27 -20.96 -38.84 0.21
N PRO A 28 -20.82 -39.24 -1.07
CA PRO A 28 -20.56 -40.63 -1.43
C PRO A 28 -19.09 -41.02 -1.24
N ARG A 29 -18.87 -42.22 -0.68
CA ARG A 29 -17.57 -42.91 -0.67
C ARG A 29 -17.15 -43.25 -2.10
N ILE A 30 -15.92 -42.93 -2.49
CA ILE A 30 -15.23 -43.55 -3.62
C ILE A 30 -13.86 -44.04 -3.14
N THR A 31 -13.67 -45.35 -3.15
CA THR A 31 -12.42 -46.07 -2.86
C THR A 31 -11.60 -46.28 -4.12
N LEU A 32 -10.28 -46.04 -4.08
CA LEU A 32 -9.30 -46.71 -4.95
C LEU A 32 -7.99 -46.99 -4.17
N PRO A 33 -7.14 -47.94 -4.63
CA PRO A 33 -6.30 -48.76 -3.73
C PRO A 33 -4.78 -48.56 -3.94
N GLY A 34 -3.93 -49.26 -3.16
CA GLY A 34 -2.61 -49.64 -3.71
C GLY A 34 -1.37 -49.78 -2.80
N LYS A 35 -1.46 -50.48 -1.66
CA LYS A 35 -0.35 -51.16 -0.91
C LYS A 35 0.87 -50.34 -0.38
N PRO A 36 1.49 -50.81 0.72
CA PRO A 36 2.61 -50.12 1.39
C PRO A 36 3.99 -50.74 1.06
N PHE A 37 5.06 -50.04 1.47
CA PHE A 37 6.38 -50.65 1.65
C PHE A 37 6.47 -51.27 3.05
N VAL A 38 7.01 -52.48 3.13
CA VAL A 38 7.31 -53.22 4.37
C VAL A 38 8.81 -53.10 4.65
N VAL A 39 9.17 -52.95 5.92
CA VAL A 39 10.48 -53.34 6.43
C VAL A 39 10.22 -54.22 7.66
N GLU A 40 10.71 -55.45 7.60
CA GLU A 40 10.61 -56.44 8.66
C GLU A 40 11.69 -56.19 9.72
N THR A 41 11.39 -56.46 10.98
CA THR A 41 12.37 -57.01 11.91
C THR A 41 11.64 -57.91 12.90
N GLU A 42 12.21 -59.09 13.14
CA GLU A 42 11.60 -60.21 13.85
C GLU A 42 11.88 -60.19 15.37
N ASN A 43 11.36 -61.21 16.06
CA ASN A 43 11.70 -61.67 17.42
C ASN A 43 10.98 -60.98 18.60
N GLN A 44 10.53 -61.69 19.64
CA GLN A 44 10.41 -63.14 19.84
C GLN A 44 9.38 -63.46 20.95
N GLU A 45 8.64 -64.55 20.75
CA GLU A 45 8.31 -65.65 21.69
C GLU A 45 7.85 -65.42 23.16
N GLU A 46 6.84 -66.24 23.51
CA GLU A 46 6.61 -66.99 24.76
C GLU A 46 5.81 -66.37 25.95
N ASP A 47 4.55 -66.84 26.01
CA ASP A 47 3.94 -67.69 27.06
C ASP A 47 3.54 -67.14 28.45
N ASP A 48 2.25 -67.37 28.73
CA ASP A 48 1.64 -67.98 29.93
C ASP A 48 2.30 -67.71 31.31
N ASP A 49 1.55 -67.12 32.25
CA ASP A 49 0.61 -67.93 33.05
C ASP A 49 -0.28 -67.15 34.04
N VAL A 50 -1.37 -67.84 34.38
CA VAL A 50 -2.34 -67.71 35.48
C VAL A 50 -1.81 -67.11 36.81
N TYR A 51 -2.58 -66.23 37.46
CA TYR A 51 -3.14 -66.48 38.82
C TYR A 51 -4.25 -65.48 39.21
N GLU A 52 -5.34 -66.03 39.75
CA GLU A 52 -6.42 -65.31 40.43
C GLU A 52 -5.95 -64.82 41.81
N HIS A 53 -6.56 -63.77 42.37
CA HIS A 53 -6.88 -63.73 43.80
C HIS A 53 -7.97 -62.69 44.14
N GLU A 54 -9.14 -63.24 44.51
CA GLU A 54 -10.05 -62.83 45.60
C GLU A 54 -10.69 -61.43 45.66
N HIS A 55 -12.03 -61.48 45.66
CA HIS A 55 -12.94 -60.49 46.25
C HIS A 55 -13.07 -60.69 47.76
N GLU A 56 -13.02 -59.59 48.54
CA GLU A 56 -13.92 -59.33 49.67
C GLU A 56 -14.32 -57.83 49.55
N ASN A 57 -15.59 -57.45 49.29
CA ASN A 57 -16.85 -57.58 50.03
C ASN A 57 -17.09 -56.45 51.04
N GLU A 58 -18.39 -56.22 51.32
CA GLU A 58 -18.97 -55.33 52.34
C GLU A 58 -18.83 -53.82 52.05
N HIS A 59 -19.80 -52.93 52.25
CA HIS A 59 -21.21 -52.87 52.68
C HIS A 59 -21.50 -51.34 52.75
N GLU A 60 -22.69 -50.71 52.73
CA GLU A 60 -24.09 -51.05 52.43
C GLU A 60 -24.90 -49.70 52.45
N ASN A 61 -26.22 -49.73 52.25
CA ASN A 61 -27.20 -48.62 52.28
C ASN A 61 -27.23 -47.74 51.01
N GLU A 62 -28.21 -47.82 50.09
CA GLU A 62 -29.69 -47.90 50.18
C GLU A 62 -30.39 -46.56 50.45
N HIS A 63 -30.92 -45.94 49.38
CA HIS A 63 -32.35 -45.75 49.07
C HIS A 63 -32.47 -44.72 47.92
N GLU A 64 -32.81 -45.14 46.70
CA GLU A 64 -34.19 -45.17 46.15
C GLU A 64 -34.77 -43.76 45.90
N ASN A 65 -35.03 -43.33 44.66
CA ASN A 65 -35.97 -44.00 43.74
C ASN A 65 -35.83 -43.65 42.24
N GLU A 66 -36.19 -44.66 41.43
CA GLU A 66 -36.91 -44.62 40.13
C GLU A 66 -36.30 -43.97 38.86
N HIS A 67 -35.71 -44.82 38.01
CA HIS A 67 -36.17 -45.21 36.66
C HIS A 67 -36.73 -44.14 35.67
N GLU A 68 -36.42 -44.15 34.37
CA GLU A 68 -35.36 -44.83 33.60
C GLU A 68 -35.31 -44.31 32.13
N ASN A 69 -34.27 -44.71 31.39
CA ASN A 69 -34.18 -44.76 29.92
C ASN A 69 -34.00 -43.45 29.11
N LYS A 70 -32.73 -43.10 28.86
CA LYS A 70 -32.05 -43.52 27.61
C LYS A 70 -30.53 -43.24 27.61
N HIS A 71 -29.74 -44.27 27.90
CA HIS A 71 -28.31 -44.31 27.58
C HIS A 71 -28.06 -45.38 26.51
N LYS A 72 -27.48 -44.99 25.37
CA LYS A 72 -26.63 -45.85 24.51
C LYS A 72 -25.89 -44.97 23.49
N GLN A 73 -24.63 -45.31 23.21
CA GLN A 73 -23.68 -44.61 22.32
C GLN A 73 -23.00 -43.33 22.86
N GLN A 74 -22.33 -43.39 24.03
CA GLN A 74 -21.20 -42.47 24.26
C GLN A 74 -20.12 -42.98 25.25
N GLN A 75 -19.74 -44.26 25.16
CA GLN A 75 -18.59 -44.83 25.88
C GLN A 75 -17.96 -45.95 25.04
N ASP A 76 -17.15 -45.58 24.05
CA ASP A 76 -16.37 -46.51 23.21
C ASP A 76 -15.17 -45.84 22.51
N LYS A 77 -14.70 -44.68 23.03
CA LYS A 77 -13.61 -43.89 22.43
C LYS A 77 -12.55 -43.34 23.38
N GLU A 78 -12.58 -43.69 24.66
CA GLU A 78 -11.58 -43.24 25.64
C GLU A 78 -10.55 -44.34 26.01
N GLY A 79 -10.76 -45.58 25.57
CA GLY A 79 -9.91 -46.73 25.92
C GLY A 79 -8.66 -46.98 25.05
N ARG A 80 -8.29 -46.08 24.12
CA ARG A 80 -7.12 -46.26 23.22
C ARG A 80 -6.18 -45.04 23.12
N GLN A 81 -6.14 -44.21 24.16
CA GLN A 81 -5.36 -42.97 24.13
C GLN A 81 -4.54 -42.73 25.42
N LEU A 82 -4.01 -43.80 26.03
CA LEU A 82 -3.22 -43.75 27.27
C LEU A 82 -1.84 -44.44 27.20
N ASN A 83 -1.49 -45.09 26.09
CA ASN A 83 -0.23 -45.83 25.91
C ASN A 83 0.64 -45.36 24.72
N MET A 84 0.49 -44.11 24.26
CA MET A 84 1.46 -43.47 23.34
C MET A 84 2.05 -42.15 23.87
N ASP A 85 1.66 -41.69 25.06
CA ASP A 85 2.12 -40.40 25.63
C ASP A 85 3.20 -40.54 26.73
N LYS A 86 3.64 -41.76 27.07
CA LYS A 86 4.67 -41.96 28.11
C LYS A 86 6.12 -41.80 27.63
N ASP A 87 6.40 -42.02 26.35
CA ASP A 87 7.76 -41.91 25.80
C ASP A 87 8.14 -40.47 25.40
N LEU A 88 7.22 -39.50 25.49
CA LEU A 88 7.49 -38.08 25.25
C LEU A 88 7.64 -37.24 26.53
N LEU A 89 7.40 -37.82 27.72
CA LEU A 89 7.47 -37.08 28.99
C LEU A 89 8.88 -37.06 29.62
N TYR A 90 9.72 -38.05 29.30
CA TYR A 90 11.00 -38.30 29.99
C TYR A 90 12.22 -37.55 29.43
N ASP A 91 12.10 -36.81 28.33
CA ASP A 91 13.20 -35.99 27.76
C ASP A 91 13.00 -34.48 28.02
N SER A 92 12.29 -34.16 29.11
CA SER A 92 11.92 -32.78 29.47
C SER A 92 12.91 -32.08 30.42
N GLU A 93 13.88 -32.81 30.99
CA GLU A 93 14.88 -32.28 31.92
C GLU A 93 16.25 -31.95 31.26
N THR A 94 16.46 -32.29 29.99
CA THR A 94 17.71 -31.99 29.28
C THR A 94 17.82 -30.48 29.00
N ILE A 95 18.82 -29.84 29.63
CA ILE A 95 19.20 -28.45 29.31
C ILE A 95 19.88 -28.44 27.95
N VAL A 96 19.27 -27.75 27.00
CA VAL A 96 19.74 -27.61 25.62
C VAL A 96 20.29 -26.18 25.42
N VAL A 97 21.33 -26.08 24.59
CA VAL A 97 21.90 -24.81 24.14
C VAL A 97 21.68 -24.69 22.64
N GLU A 98 20.90 -23.69 22.22
CA GLU A 98 20.79 -23.27 20.82
C GLU A 98 21.47 -21.92 20.59
N THR A 99 21.72 -21.59 19.32
CA THR A 99 22.34 -20.33 18.93
C THR A 99 21.56 -19.70 17.79
N PHE A 100 20.86 -18.60 18.08
CA PHE A 100 20.19 -17.79 17.07
C PHE A 100 21.20 -16.87 16.38
N ILE A 101 21.19 -16.82 15.04
CA ILE A 101 22.12 -16.00 14.24
C ILE A 101 21.40 -14.77 13.70
N ILE A 102 21.92 -13.59 14.03
CA ILE A 102 21.40 -12.30 13.58
C ILE A 102 21.84 -12.06 12.13
N SER A 103 20.86 -11.77 11.26
CA SER A 103 21.03 -11.57 9.83
C SER A 103 22.06 -10.47 9.50
N LEU A 104 22.82 -10.67 8.42
CA LEU A 104 23.74 -9.66 7.91
C LEU A 104 23.05 -8.39 7.40
N GLU A 105 21.75 -8.47 7.09
CA GLU A 105 20.94 -7.30 6.69
C GLU A 105 20.74 -6.31 7.84
N ILE A 106 20.78 -6.78 9.09
CA ILE A 106 20.73 -5.94 10.28
C ILE A 106 22.10 -5.28 10.46
N ARG A 107 22.13 -3.95 10.28
CA ARG A 107 23.36 -3.15 10.40
C ARG A 107 23.72 -2.88 11.86
N ASN A 108 22.76 -2.40 12.63
CA ASN A 108 22.90 -2.13 14.06
C ASN A 108 22.20 -3.21 14.87
N VAL A 109 22.96 -3.94 15.68
CA VAL A 109 22.44 -5.02 16.55
C VAL A 109 21.72 -4.42 17.77
N ASP A 110 22.15 -3.28 18.27
CA ASP A 110 21.53 -2.63 19.43
C ASP A 110 20.11 -2.17 19.09
N ASP A 111 19.91 -1.52 17.94
CA ASP A 111 18.58 -1.10 17.46
C ASP A 111 17.63 -2.30 17.25
N PHE A 112 18.15 -3.44 16.80
CA PHE A 112 17.36 -4.67 16.62
C PHE A 112 16.87 -5.26 17.96
N LEU A 113 17.68 -5.13 19.02
CA LEU A 113 17.38 -5.66 20.35
C LEU A 113 16.56 -4.70 21.23
N ILE A 114 16.26 -3.51 20.70
CA ILE A 114 15.47 -2.45 21.34
C ILE A 114 14.12 -2.36 20.62
N GLY A 115 13.09 -2.92 21.25
CA GLY A 115 11.72 -2.89 20.77
C GLY A 115 10.93 -1.66 21.17
N PRO A 116 9.61 -1.65 20.86
CA PRO A 116 8.76 -0.50 21.12
C PRO A 116 8.67 -0.18 22.62
N VAL A 117 8.30 1.08 22.89
CA VAL A 117 8.11 1.61 24.23
C VAL A 117 7.08 0.79 25.02
N GLN A 118 7.46 0.36 26.23
CA GLN A 118 6.62 -0.39 27.17
C GLN A 118 6.29 0.44 28.42
N HIS A 119 5.95 -0.25 29.53
CA HIS A 119 5.66 0.37 30.82
C HIS A 119 6.74 1.40 31.21
N ASN A 120 6.31 2.51 31.81
CA ASN A 120 7.17 3.64 32.22
C ASN A 120 7.97 4.32 31.08
N MET A 121 7.49 4.20 29.84
CA MET A 121 8.09 4.83 28.65
C MET A 121 9.54 4.37 28.35
N GLN A 122 9.94 3.17 28.80
CA GLN A 122 11.21 2.55 28.43
C GLN A 122 11.03 1.61 27.23
N ASN A 123 11.99 1.58 26.30
CA ASN A 123 11.97 0.65 25.17
C ASN A 123 12.09 -0.80 25.65
N ALA A 124 11.45 -1.73 24.94
CA ALA A 124 11.54 -3.15 25.23
C ALA A 124 12.98 -3.66 25.00
N VAL A 125 13.71 -4.02 26.05
CA VAL A 125 15.04 -4.65 25.89
C VAL A 125 14.83 -6.15 25.69
N TYR A 126 14.83 -6.61 24.43
CA TYR A 126 14.44 -7.99 24.10
C TYR A 126 15.33 -9.05 24.77
N LEU A 127 16.64 -8.81 24.88
CA LEU A 127 17.58 -9.67 25.63
C LEU A 127 17.27 -9.82 27.12
N LYS A 128 16.42 -8.97 27.71
CA LYS A 128 15.97 -9.10 29.12
C LYS A 128 14.56 -9.65 29.23
N LEU A 129 13.73 -9.39 28.23
CA LEU A 129 12.31 -9.70 28.25
C LEU A 129 12.01 -11.11 27.75
N ILE A 130 12.67 -11.57 26.68
CA ILE A 130 12.49 -12.93 26.16
C ILE A 130 12.89 -13.97 27.21
N PRO A 131 14.13 -13.96 27.78
CA PRO A 131 14.52 -14.80 28.91
C PRO A 131 13.48 -14.97 30.01
N LYS A 132 12.88 -13.85 30.42
CA LYS A 132 11.88 -13.80 31.49
C LYS A 132 10.52 -14.37 31.07
N MET A 133 10.16 -14.26 29.80
CA MET A 133 8.92 -14.82 29.26
C MET A 133 9.02 -16.32 28.98
N THR A 134 10.19 -16.79 28.55
CA THR A 134 10.42 -18.18 28.12
C THR A 134 11.08 -19.04 29.19
N CYS A 135 11.52 -18.48 30.32
CA CYS A 135 12.33 -19.18 31.33
C CYS A 135 13.58 -19.83 30.70
N THR A 136 14.38 -19.00 30.02
CA THR A 136 15.68 -19.35 29.41
C THR A 136 16.72 -18.29 29.72
N ASP A 137 18.00 -18.64 29.71
CA ASP A 137 19.08 -17.65 29.72
C ASP A 137 19.49 -17.29 28.28
N CYS A 138 19.58 -15.99 27.96
CA CYS A 138 20.04 -15.51 26.66
C CYS A 138 21.22 -14.55 26.77
N THR A 139 22.30 -14.84 26.05
CA THR A 139 23.52 -14.01 26.04
C THR A 139 23.94 -13.65 24.61
N LEU A 140 24.25 -12.38 24.37
CA LEU A 140 24.69 -11.88 23.06
C LEU A 140 26.21 -12.03 22.89
N ASN A 141 26.61 -12.79 21.88
CA ASN A 141 27.99 -13.02 21.46
C ASN A 141 28.20 -12.45 20.05
N GLY A 142 28.39 -11.13 19.97
CA GLY A 142 28.57 -10.42 18.71
C GLY A 142 27.30 -10.37 17.85
N ARG A 143 27.18 -11.26 16.87
CA ARG A 143 25.99 -11.43 16.00
C ARG A 143 25.23 -12.73 16.24
N SER A 144 25.51 -13.45 17.33
CA SER A 144 24.72 -14.59 17.75
C SER A 144 24.18 -14.42 19.16
N ILE A 145 23.00 -14.99 19.41
CA ILE A 145 22.39 -15.06 20.74
C ILE A 145 22.42 -16.52 21.15
N LYS A 146 23.22 -16.85 22.16
CA LYS A 146 23.20 -18.16 22.81
C LYS A 146 21.96 -18.22 23.71
N ILE A 147 21.14 -19.25 23.57
CA ILE A 147 19.90 -19.50 24.31
C ILE A 147 20.09 -20.83 25.06
N GLU A 148 19.85 -20.83 26.38
CA GLU A 148 20.06 -22.00 27.24
C GLU A 148 18.85 -22.23 28.15
N GLY A 149 18.41 -23.49 28.28
CA GLY A 149 17.24 -23.88 29.07
C GLY A 149 16.63 -25.20 28.59
N PHE A 150 15.40 -25.49 29.01
CA PHE A 150 14.67 -26.68 28.55
C PHE A 150 14.30 -26.60 27.07
N LEU A 151 14.29 -27.73 26.36
CA LEU A 151 14.11 -27.82 24.89
C LEU A 151 12.91 -27.03 24.35
N TYR A 152 11.74 -27.09 25.00
CA TYR A 152 10.54 -26.36 24.59
C TYR A 152 10.72 -24.83 24.72
N ASN A 153 11.26 -24.40 25.86
CA ASN A 153 11.51 -23.00 26.20
C ASN A 153 12.55 -22.37 25.27
N VAL A 154 13.61 -23.11 24.93
CA VAL A 154 14.66 -22.70 23.99
C VAL A 154 14.07 -22.50 22.59
N LYS A 155 13.20 -23.40 22.12
CA LYS A 155 12.51 -23.28 20.83
C LYS A 155 11.57 -22.08 20.78
N ASP A 156 10.81 -21.79 21.83
CA ASP A 156 9.96 -20.59 21.89
C ASP A 156 10.79 -19.30 21.90
N ALA A 157 11.87 -19.25 22.69
CA ALA A 157 12.81 -18.12 22.68
C ALA A 157 13.44 -17.89 21.29
N TYR A 158 13.90 -18.96 20.63
CA TYR A 158 14.42 -18.91 19.25
C TYR A 158 13.36 -18.35 18.29
N GLN A 159 12.14 -18.87 18.34
CA GLN A 159 11.02 -18.43 17.50
C GLN A 159 10.70 -16.94 17.72
N LYS A 160 10.70 -16.48 18.97
CA LYS A 160 10.50 -15.06 19.31
C LYS A 160 11.58 -14.16 18.72
N PHE A 161 12.86 -14.53 18.79
CA PHE A 161 13.93 -13.78 18.12
C PHE A 161 13.80 -13.82 16.58
N ALA A 162 13.39 -14.95 16.00
CA ALA A 162 13.16 -15.08 14.56
C ALA A 162 12.04 -14.16 14.06
N VAL A 163 10.93 -14.06 14.78
CA VAL A 163 9.80 -13.17 14.46
C VAL A 163 10.21 -11.69 14.57
N ILE A 164 10.97 -11.32 15.60
CA ILE A 164 11.50 -9.94 15.73
C ILE A 164 12.43 -9.63 14.56
N GLN A 165 13.31 -10.55 14.16
CA GLN A 165 14.22 -10.36 13.02
C GLN A 165 13.45 -10.19 11.70
N LYS A 166 12.48 -11.07 11.43
CA LYS A 166 11.60 -10.97 10.27
C LYS A 166 10.87 -9.63 10.21
N THR A 167 10.33 -9.19 11.35
CA THR A 167 9.59 -7.92 11.47
C THR A 167 10.52 -6.71 11.28
N TYR A 168 11.68 -6.69 11.94
CA TYR A 168 12.66 -5.62 11.83
C TYR A 168 13.17 -5.46 10.39
N ILE A 169 13.51 -6.56 9.72
CA ILE A 169 13.93 -6.56 8.31
C ILE A 169 12.78 -6.05 7.42
N GLY A 170 11.55 -6.56 7.61
CA GLY A 170 10.37 -6.15 6.86
C GLY A 170 10.06 -4.65 6.96
N LEU A 171 10.23 -4.06 8.13
CA LEU A 171 10.04 -2.63 8.37
C LEU A 171 11.22 -1.76 7.90
N SER A 172 12.45 -2.29 7.89
CA SER A 172 13.66 -1.54 7.54
C SER A 172 13.70 -1.02 6.09
N LYS A 173 12.94 -1.64 5.18
CA LYS A 173 12.97 -1.32 3.75
C LYS A 173 11.57 -1.29 3.15
N LYS A 174 11.04 -0.07 3.00
CA LYS A 174 9.86 0.22 2.17
C LYS A 174 9.98 -0.42 0.78
N ILE A 175 8.99 -1.24 0.42
CA ILE A 175 8.83 -1.81 -0.91
C ILE A 175 7.91 -0.88 -1.70
N LEU A 176 8.38 -0.32 -2.82
CA LEU A 176 7.62 0.61 -3.65
C LEU A 176 7.62 0.11 -5.10
N ILE A 177 6.44 0.01 -5.72
CA ILE A 177 6.31 -0.46 -7.10
C ILE A 177 5.29 0.35 -7.92
N PRO A 178 5.65 0.83 -9.12
CA PRO A 178 4.72 1.52 -10.01
C PRO A 178 4.04 0.51 -10.94
N CYS A 179 2.71 0.54 -10.98
CA CYS A 179 1.88 -0.25 -11.88
C CYS A 179 1.26 0.65 -12.95
N LEU A 180 1.65 0.44 -14.21
CA LEU A 180 1.22 1.28 -15.34
C LEU A 180 -0.08 0.76 -15.92
N HIS A 181 -1.07 1.64 -16.09
CA HIS A 181 -2.37 1.27 -16.63
C HIS A 181 -2.83 2.22 -17.75
N PHE A 182 -3.42 1.61 -18.76
CA PHE A 182 -4.06 2.29 -19.87
C PHE A 182 -5.22 1.44 -20.38
N HIS A 183 -6.36 2.06 -20.66
CA HIS A 183 -7.62 1.35 -20.91
C HIS A 183 -7.77 0.79 -22.33
N ASN A 184 -7.02 1.32 -23.31
CA ASN A 184 -7.18 0.98 -24.72
C ASN A 184 -6.22 -0.17 -25.13
N SER A 185 -6.68 -1.04 -26.03
CA SER A 185 -5.95 -2.20 -26.53
C SER A 185 -4.87 -1.87 -27.57
N ASN A 186 -4.84 -0.63 -28.08
CA ASN A 186 -3.81 -0.15 -29.00
C ASN A 186 -2.39 -0.30 -28.43
N THR A 187 -1.45 -0.66 -29.29
CA THR A 187 -0.02 -0.72 -28.94
C THR A 187 0.48 0.66 -28.50
N PHE A 188 0.97 0.75 -27.27
CA PHE A 188 1.44 2.01 -26.69
C PHE A 188 2.87 1.91 -26.15
N ARG A 189 3.53 3.06 -26.13
CA ARG A 189 4.80 3.31 -25.46
C ARG A 189 4.67 4.53 -24.54
N LEU A 190 5.74 4.86 -23.83
CA LEU A 190 5.74 5.85 -22.75
C LEU A 190 6.67 7.02 -23.06
N TYR A 191 6.23 8.22 -22.70
CA TYR A 191 7.00 9.46 -22.81
C TYR A 191 6.94 10.24 -21.50
N PHE A 192 8.09 10.75 -21.03
CA PHE A 192 8.18 11.54 -19.80
C PHE A 192 7.95 13.02 -20.11
N CYS A 193 6.73 13.48 -19.86
CA CYS A 193 6.31 14.87 -20.03
C CYS A 193 6.71 15.68 -18.80
N ASN A 194 7.45 16.78 -18.98
CA ASN A 194 7.74 17.72 -17.90
C ASN A 194 6.44 18.36 -17.38
N LEU A 195 6.24 18.42 -16.06
CA LEU A 195 4.94 18.76 -15.43
C LEU A 195 4.37 20.13 -15.89
N PRO A 196 5.13 21.23 -15.95
CA PRO A 196 4.69 22.49 -16.59
C PRO A 196 4.14 22.37 -18.02
N ARG A 197 4.56 21.36 -18.80
CA ARG A 197 4.05 21.09 -20.16
C ARG A 197 2.85 20.14 -20.17
N TYR A 198 2.42 19.59 -19.04
CA TYR A 198 1.25 18.74 -18.96
C TYR A 198 -0.04 19.56 -19.07
N ARG A 199 -0.95 19.14 -19.96
CA ARG A 199 -2.22 19.81 -20.21
C ARG A 199 -3.06 20.05 -18.96
N TYR A 200 -3.01 19.14 -17.99
CA TYR A 200 -3.83 19.19 -16.77
C TYR A 200 -2.99 19.48 -15.51
N HIS A 201 -1.84 20.15 -15.63
CA HIS A 201 -0.96 20.45 -14.49
C HIS A 201 -1.66 21.20 -13.34
N SER A 202 -2.71 21.98 -13.61
CA SER A 202 -3.51 22.67 -12.58
C SER A 202 -4.26 21.72 -11.63
N PHE A 203 -4.59 20.50 -12.09
CA PHE A 203 -5.17 19.45 -11.26
C PHE A 203 -4.12 18.69 -10.43
N VAL A 204 -2.84 18.87 -10.72
CA VAL A 204 -1.73 18.16 -10.08
C VAL A 204 -1.20 19.02 -8.92
N GLN A 205 -1.72 18.75 -7.73
CA GLN A 205 -1.35 19.48 -6.52
C GLN A 205 -0.23 18.73 -5.79
N HIS A 206 0.86 19.43 -5.47
CA HIS A 206 2.01 18.86 -4.75
C HIS A 206 2.57 19.84 -3.70
N HIS A 207 3.06 19.29 -2.58
CA HIS A 207 3.90 20.05 -1.66
C HIS A 207 5.36 19.87 -2.06
N TYR A 208 5.89 20.87 -2.76
CA TYR A 208 7.30 20.94 -3.13
C TYR A 208 8.17 21.13 -1.88
N GLU A 209 9.28 20.41 -1.81
CA GLU A 209 10.31 20.67 -0.80
C GLU A 209 11.03 21.99 -1.09
N LYS A 210 11.77 22.53 -0.11
CA LYS A 210 12.31 23.91 -0.12
C LYS A 210 13.12 24.31 -1.36
N TYR A 211 13.67 23.34 -2.09
CA TYR A 211 14.49 23.53 -3.29
C TYR A 211 13.94 22.81 -4.53
N GLU A 212 12.77 22.19 -4.43
CA GLU A 212 12.08 21.55 -5.55
C GLU A 212 11.10 22.52 -6.21
N THR A 213 10.91 22.37 -7.51
CA THR A 213 9.95 23.14 -8.31
C THR A 213 9.10 22.22 -9.17
N SER A 214 8.03 22.74 -9.77
CA SER A 214 7.23 21.96 -10.73
C SER A 214 8.06 21.48 -11.93
N ALA A 215 9.10 22.20 -12.32
CA ALA A 215 9.96 21.86 -13.46
C ALA A 215 10.85 20.62 -13.22
N ASP A 216 11.08 20.21 -11.97
CA ASP A 216 11.88 19.02 -11.63
C ASP A 216 11.10 17.71 -11.81
N TYR A 217 9.77 17.81 -11.94
CA TYR A 217 8.85 16.68 -11.98
C TYR A 217 8.29 16.41 -13.37
N HIS A 218 8.03 15.13 -13.62
CA HIS A 218 7.53 14.62 -14.89
C HIS A 218 6.30 13.71 -14.67
N ILE A 219 5.43 13.61 -15.67
CA ILE A 219 4.29 12.70 -15.75
C ILE A 219 4.48 11.81 -16.99
N ILE A 220 4.18 10.52 -16.86
CA ILE A 220 4.25 9.60 -18.00
C ILE A 220 2.98 9.75 -18.85
N LEU A 221 3.16 10.04 -20.14
CA LEU A 221 2.08 10.06 -21.13
C LEU A 221 2.18 8.85 -22.08
N PRO A 222 1.05 8.29 -22.54
CA PRO A 222 1.04 7.22 -23.52
C PRO A 222 1.23 7.78 -24.93
N VAL A 223 2.01 7.06 -25.73
CA VAL A 223 2.30 7.38 -27.13
C VAL A 223 1.87 6.22 -28.02
N PHE A 224 1.10 6.51 -29.08
CA PHE A 224 0.52 5.50 -29.95
C PHE A 224 1.24 5.41 -31.27
N LEU A 225 1.37 4.19 -31.79
CA LEU A 225 1.77 3.95 -33.16
C LEU A 225 0.65 4.45 -34.08
N ASP A 226 0.94 5.44 -34.94
CA ASP A 226 0.04 5.82 -36.02
C ASP A 226 0.07 4.73 -37.10
N LYS A 227 -1.11 4.25 -37.47
CA LYS A 227 -1.30 3.17 -38.45
C LYS A 227 -0.93 3.60 -39.87
N ASN A 228 -0.92 4.91 -40.15
CA ASN A 228 -0.64 5.44 -41.48
C ASN A 228 0.87 5.64 -41.72
N THR A 229 1.59 6.11 -40.70
CA THR A 229 3.04 6.39 -40.78
C THR A 229 3.92 5.27 -40.23
N ASN A 230 3.38 4.35 -39.42
CA ASN A 230 4.15 3.40 -38.59
C ASN A 230 5.15 4.09 -37.62
N GLU A 231 4.94 5.36 -37.32
CA GLU A 231 5.72 6.11 -36.33
C GLU A 231 4.91 6.36 -35.05
N PHE A 232 5.61 6.66 -33.95
CA PHE A 232 4.96 6.99 -32.69
C PHE A 232 4.56 8.47 -32.68
N THR A 233 3.27 8.73 -32.42
CA THR A 233 2.66 10.08 -32.44
C THR A 233 3.39 11.06 -31.52
N ASN A 234 4.16 11.97 -32.11
CA ASN A 234 4.94 12.97 -31.41
C ASN A 234 4.53 14.37 -31.91
N PRO A 235 4.02 15.29 -31.06
CA PRO A 235 3.89 15.18 -29.61
C PRO A 235 2.71 14.31 -29.12
N PRO A 236 2.76 13.80 -27.88
CA PRO A 236 1.60 13.20 -27.21
C PRO A 236 0.44 14.18 -27.06
N LYS A 237 -0.81 13.68 -27.09
CA LYS A 237 -2.04 14.48 -27.09
C LYS A 237 -2.16 15.51 -25.96
N ASP A 238 -1.66 15.18 -24.77
CA ASP A 238 -1.76 16.02 -23.57
C ASP A 238 -0.44 16.75 -23.21
N LEU A 239 0.47 16.86 -24.19
CA LEU A 239 1.66 17.72 -24.13
C LEU A 239 1.34 19.11 -24.69
N ILE A 240 1.53 20.15 -23.90
CA ILE A 240 1.55 21.54 -24.36
C ILE A 240 2.89 21.80 -25.06
N MET A 241 2.82 22.17 -26.34
CA MET A 241 3.98 22.61 -27.10
C MET A 241 4.22 24.09 -26.85
N THR A 242 5.38 24.42 -26.27
CA THR A 242 5.84 25.81 -26.17
C THR A 242 6.38 26.26 -27.54
N ASN A 243 6.03 27.48 -27.95
CA ASN A 243 6.34 28.03 -29.29
C ASN A 243 7.84 28.07 -29.64
N SER A 244 8.74 27.87 -28.66
CA SER A 244 10.18 27.76 -28.83
C SER A 244 10.63 26.53 -29.64
N GLU A 245 9.92 25.39 -29.56
CA GLU A 245 10.34 24.15 -30.24
C GLU A 245 9.97 24.10 -31.72
N GLN A 246 9.11 25.00 -32.22
CA GLN A 246 8.82 25.09 -33.66
C GLN A 246 9.93 25.78 -34.48
N GLN A 247 11.01 26.28 -33.86
CA GLN A 247 12.08 26.99 -34.56
C GLN A 247 13.35 26.16 -34.84
N THR A 248 13.52 24.97 -34.27
CA THR A 248 14.74 24.16 -34.46
C THR A 248 14.91 23.58 -35.87
N ASN A 249 13.87 23.62 -36.72
CA ASN A 249 13.97 23.29 -38.16
C ASN A 249 14.06 24.51 -39.10
N LYS A 250 14.34 25.71 -38.59
CA LYS A 250 14.59 26.93 -39.41
C LYS A 250 16.04 27.44 -39.38
N GLN A 251 17.00 26.63 -38.91
CA GLN A 251 18.41 27.03 -38.82
C GLN A 251 19.17 27.17 -40.17
N ALA A 252 18.50 27.00 -41.32
CA ALA A 252 19.12 27.26 -42.63
C ALA A 252 19.12 28.75 -43.07
N ASN A 253 18.16 29.58 -42.60
CA ASN A 253 17.92 30.91 -43.18
C ASN A 253 18.38 32.11 -42.31
N SER A 254 18.75 31.89 -41.04
CA SER A 254 19.03 32.98 -40.09
C SER A 254 20.23 33.88 -40.43
N LEU A 255 21.12 33.47 -41.33
CA LEU A 255 22.27 34.27 -41.78
C LEU A 255 21.90 35.36 -42.82
N LEU A 256 20.81 35.19 -43.57
CA LEU A 256 20.35 36.20 -44.54
C LEU A 256 19.58 37.33 -43.85
N ASP A 257 18.64 36.99 -42.98
CA ASP A 257 17.84 37.99 -42.23
C ASP A 257 18.73 38.87 -41.34
N ARG A 258 19.70 38.26 -40.62
CA ARG A 258 20.66 38.99 -39.79
C ARG A 258 21.56 39.95 -40.59
N ARG A 259 21.74 39.71 -41.88
CA ARG A 259 22.51 40.59 -42.78
C ARG A 259 21.66 41.72 -43.38
N MET A 260 20.35 41.49 -43.61
CA MET A 260 19.43 42.56 -44.03
C MET A 260 19.07 43.52 -42.89
N GLN A 261 18.93 43.03 -41.65
CA GLN A 261 18.64 43.87 -40.47
C GLN A 261 19.72 44.97 -40.30
N LEU A 262 21.00 44.59 -40.39
CA LEU A 262 22.15 45.50 -40.29
C LEU A 262 22.18 46.59 -41.39
N VAL A 263 21.61 46.32 -42.57
CA VAL A 263 21.49 47.32 -43.64
C VAL A 263 20.33 48.28 -43.38
N GLN A 264 19.20 47.79 -42.86
CA GLN A 264 18.06 48.65 -42.51
C GLN A 264 18.34 49.57 -41.31
N ASP A 265 19.06 49.09 -40.29
CA ASP A 265 19.39 49.91 -39.12
C ASP A 265 20.44 50.99 -39.46
N SER A 266 21.34 50.72 -40.41
CA SER A 266 22.26 51.72 -40.98
C SER A 266 21.52 52.87 -41.69
N MET A 267 20.42 52.56 -42.41
CA MET A 267 19.63 53.60 -43.09
C MET A 267 18.75 54.46 -42.15
N LYS A 268 18.46 53.99 -40.92
CA LYS A 268 17.61 54.73 -39.97
C LYS A 268 18.34 55.77 -39.13
N GLN A 269 19.67 55.75 -39.03
CA GLN A 269 20.42 56.67 -38.17
C GLN A 269 20.60 58.10 -38.75
N ASN A 270 20.23 58.36 -40.00
CA ASN A 270 20.44 59.66 -40.64
C ASN A 270 19.26 60.65 -40.58
N ASN A 271 18.15 60.32 -39.89
CA ASN A 271 16.92 61.14 -39.93
C ASN A 271 16.25 61.37 -38.55
N VAL A 272 17.04 61.68 -37.51
CA VAL A 272 16.52 62.13 -36.20
C VAL A 272 17.32 63.33 -35.64
N LYS A 273 17.07 64.51 -36.21
CA LYS A 273 17.23 65.83 -35.58
C LYS A 273 16.12 66.74 -36.14
N GLN A 274 15.51 67.55 -35.27
CA GLN A 274 14.13 68.08 -35.39
C GLN A 274 13.10 66.97 -35.03
N GLU A 275 12.12 67.16 -34.16
CA GLU A 275 11.61 68.38 -33.52
C GLU A 275 11.09 68.09 -32.09
N ILE A 276 11.15 69.07 -31.19
CA ILE A 276 10.46 69.06 -29.88
C ILE A 276 9.62 70.33 -29.81
N GLN A 277 8.30 70.24 -29.65
CA GLN A 277 7.54 71.22 -28.84
C GLN A 277 6.06 70.88 -28.62
N TYR A 278 5.59 71.15 -27.39
CA TYR A 278 4.19 71.46 -27.00
C TYR A 278 3.15 70.33 -27.16
N GLN A 279 2.06 70.15 -26.40
CA GLN A 279 1.30 70.77 -25.29
C GLN A 279 0.01 69.89 -25.18
N ASN A 280 -0.95 69.95 -24.24
CA ASN A 280 -1.11 70.44 -22.86
C ASN A 280 -2.50 69.94 -22.35
N SER A 281 -2.72 69.76 -21.04
CA SER A 281 -4.06 69.73 -20.38
C SER A 281 -5.02 68.55 -20.71
N SER A 282 -6.12 68.26 -19.98
CA SER A 282 -6.72 68.86 -18.77
C SER A 282 -7.69 67.90 -18.01
N ARG A 283 -7.89 68.14 -16.70
CA ARG A 283 -9.09 67.92 -15.83
C ARG A 283 -9.60 66.47 -15.60
N ASN A 284 -9.93 66.00 -14.39
CA ASN A 284 -10.52 66.54 -13.11
C ASN A 284 -12.06 66.63 -13.06
N SER A 285 -12.67 65.79 -12.20
CA SER A 285 -13.75 66.06 -11.22
C SER A 285 -14.24 64.70 -10.64
N SER A 286 -14.12 64.36 -9.34
CA SER A 286 -14.97 64.78 -8.17
C SER A 286 -16.46 64.43 -8.35
N GLU A 287 -17.28 63.96 -7.38
CA GLU A 287 -17.26 63.85 -5.90
C GLU A 287 -18.27 62.71 -5.51
N ALA A 288 -18.06 61.85 -4.50
CA ALA A 288 -18.27 61.99 -3.03
C ALA A 288 -19.71 61.74 -2.49
N GLY A 289 -19.80 61.02 -1.36
CA GLY A 289 -20.99 60.81 -0.51
C GLY A 289 -21.65 59.42 -0.62
N SER A 290 -22.21 58.76 0.41
CA SER A 290 -22.04 58.68 1.87
C SER A 290 -23.34 58.05 2.43
N ASN A 291 -23.24 56.98 3.22
CA ASN A 291 -24.34 56.28 3.95
C ASN A 291 -25.36 55.58 3.02
N ASP A 292 -25.83 54.35 3.29
CA ASP A 292 -26.51 53.93 4.53
C ASP A 292 -26.38 52.42 4.82
N SER A 293 -26.91 51.98 5.97
CA SER A 293 -26.85 50.61 6.48
C SER A 293 -28.05 49.73 6.10
N ASP A 294 -27.80 48.48 5.71
CA ASP A 294 -28.51 47.27 6.20
C ASP A 294 -27.80 46.02 5.61
N ARG A 295 -27.36 45.00 6.36
CA ARG A 295 -28.02 44.08 7.30
C ARG A 295 -28.32 42.74 6.61
N PHE A 296 -27.72 41.69 7.17
CA PHE A 296 -27.80 40.31 6.67
C PHE A 296 -29.24 39.84 6.43
N GLN A 297 -29.51 39.36 5.22
CA GLN A 297 -30.49 38.32 4.96
C GLN A 297 -29.82 37.18 4.18
N PRO A 298 -29.94 35.90 4.61
CA PRO A 298 -29.50 34.77 3.81
C PRO A 298 -30.52 34.51 2.69
N PRO A 299 -30.09 34.27 1.43
CA PRO A 299 -31.02 33.92 0.37
C PRO A 299 -31.62 32.53 0.63
N LEU A 300 -32.95 32.46 0.71
CA LEU A 300 -33.69 31.20 0.82
C LEU A 300 -33.50 30.35 -0.43
N TRP A 301 -33.44 29.04 -0.25
CA TRP A 301 -33.51 28.07 -1.33
C TRP A 301 -34.94 27.99 -1.89
N GLY A 302 -35.12 28.29 -3.17
CA GLY A 302 -36.14 27.63 -4.00
C GLY A 302 -35.46 26.43 -4.70
N SER A 303 -36.01 25.22 -4.75
CA SER A 303 -37.40 24.85 -5.05
C SER A 303 -37.84 25.35 -6.44
N ASP A 304 -38.25 24.40 -7.27
CA ASP A 304 -38.84 24.54 -8.59
C ASP A 304 -37.99 25.13 -9.73
N ARG A 305 -37.43 24.20 -10.54
CA ARG A 305 -37.52 24.25 -12.01
C ARG A 305 -37.27 22.88 -12.64
N ASN A 306 -38.35 22.14 -12.89
CA ASN A 306 -38.35 21.05 -13.85
C ASN A 306 -38.15 21.63 -15.26
N PHE A 307 -37.18 21.10 -16.03
CA PHE A 307 -37.18 21.24 -17.49
C PHE A 307 -36.74 19.94 -18.16
N THR A 308 -37.71 19.24 -18.71
CA THR A 308 -37.55 18.13 -19.64
C THR A 308 -37.42 18.66 -21.08
N THR A 309 -36.30 18.38 -21.73
CA THR A 309 -36.12 18.35 -23.22
C THR A 309 -34.74 17.76 -23.49
N VAL A 310 -34.64 16.47 -23.83
CA VAL A 310 -34.67 15.95 -25.21
C VAL A 310 -33.64 16.64 -26.11
N TYR A 311 -32.46 16.02 -26.23
CA TYR A 311 -31.63 16.13 -27.44
C TYR A 311 -31.30 14.75 -27.98
N ASN A 312 -31.63 14.61 -29.26
CA ASN A 312 -31.64 13.40 -30.07
C ASN A 312 -30.23 12.79 -30.21
N THR A 313 -30.07 11.51 -29.87
CA THR A 313 -28.84 10.74 -30.17
C THR A 313 -28.91 10.20 -31.59
N GLY A 314 -28.05 10.72 -32.48
CA GLY A 314 -27.86 10.15 -33.81
C GLY A 314 -27.27 8.73 -33.74
N GLU A 315 -28.10 7.74 -34.04
CA GLU A 315 -27.80 6.37 -34.51
C GLU A 315 -26.40 5.79 -34.24
N LEU A 316 -26.09 5.55 -32.96
CA LEU A 316 -25.12 4.53 -32.55
C LEU A 316 -25.73 3.76 -31.36
N GLU A 317 -26.12 2.50 -31.59
CA GLU A 317 -26.58 1.61 -30.52
C GLU A 317 -25.48 1.47 -29.46
N TYR A 318 -25.69 2.03 -28.28
CA TYR A 318 -24.86 1.71 -27.13
C TYR A 318 -25.05 0.25 -26.75
N ILE A 319 -23.93 -0.47 -26.63
CA ILE A 319 -23.93 -1.89 -26.25
C ILE A 319 -24.57 -2.05 -24.86
N THR A 320 -25.76 -2.63 -24.83
CA THR A 320 -26.51 -2.92 -23.59
C THR A 320 -25.73 -3.89 -22.69
N SER A 321 -25.94 -3.79 -21.38
CA SER A 321 -25.32 -4.69 -20.37
C SER A 321 -25.54 -6.18 -20.64
N GLU A 322 -26.66 -6.58 -21.26
CA GLU A 322 -26.93 -7.97 -21.66
C GLU A 322 -26.09 -8.46 -22.86
N ARG A 323 -25.63 -7.57 -23.75
CA ARG A 323 -24.68 -7.94 -24.83
C ARG A 323 -23.28 -8.13 -24.25
N LEU A 324 -22.90 -7.33 -23.24
CA LEU A 324 -21.64 -7.50 -22.52
C LEU A 324 -21.64 -8.79 -21.68
N SER A 325 -22.72 -9.13 -20.97
CA SER A 325 -22.75 -10.38 -20.19
C SER A 325 -22.61 -11.63 -21.07
N ARG A 326 -23.25 -11.66 -22.25
CA ARG A 326 -23.08 -12.75 -23.24
C ARG A 326 -21.67 -12.86 -23.81
N ALA A 327 -20.90 -11.77 -23.84
CA ALA A 327 -19.49 -11.79 -24.28
C ALA A 327 -18.54 -12.41 -23.23
N PHE A 328 -18.98 -12.57 -21.98
CA PHE A 328 -18.23 -13.24 -20.91
C PHE A 328 -18.77 -14.65 -20.59
N THR A 329 -19.82 -15.12 -21.26
CA THR A 329 -20.26 -16.52 -21.18
C THR A 329 -19.39 -17.38 -22.10
N PRO A 330 -18.63 -18.36 -21.61
CA PRO A 330 -17.87 -19.25 -22.48
C PRO A 330 -18.81 -20.09 -23.38
N PRO A 331 -18.45 -20.36 -24.65
CA PRO A 331 -19.26 -21.19 -25.52
C PRO A 331 -19.37 -22.63 -24.96
N PRO A 332 -20.51 -23.31 -25.13
CA PRO A 332 -20.63 -24.71 -24.72
C PRO A 332 -19.62 -25.59 -25.49
N PRO A 333 -19.04 -26.62 -24.86
CA PRO A 333 -18.10 -27.51 -25.53
C PRO A 333 -18.81 -28.24 -26.69
N PRO A 334 -18.11 -28.47 -27.83
CA PRO A 334 -18.72 -29.12 -28.98
C PRO A 334 -19.15 -30.55 -28.63
N SER A 335 -20.40 -30.86 -28.99
CA SER A 335 -20.99 -32.19 -28.84
C SER A 335 -20.19 -33.24 -29.62
N GLN A 336 -19.76 -34.30 -28.94
CA GLN A 336 -19.06 -35.43 -29.57
C GLN A 336 -20.00 -36.17 -30.53
N SER A 337 -19.75 -36.06 -31.84
CA SER A 337 -20.28 -36.98 -32.84
C SER A 337 -19.27 -38.09 -33.12
N SER A 338 -19.76 -39.33 -33.17
CA SER A 338 -18.98 -40.56 -33.24
C SER A 338 -18.40 -40.91 -34.63
N THR A 339 -17.54 -41.93 -34.64
CA THR A 339 -17.14 -42.81 -35.76
C THR A 339 -16.06 -42.38 -36.78
N SER A 340 -14.86 -42.94 -36.56
CA SER A 340 -14.19 -43.94 -37.44
C SER A 340 -13.04 -43.54 -38.40
N ASN A 341 -12.10 -44.51 -38.48
CA ASN A 341 -11.16 -44.84 -39.57
C ASN A 341 -9.82 -44.07 -39.74
N MET A 342 -8.79 -44.65 -39.10
CA MET A 342 -7.44 -44.96 -39.64
C MET A 342 -7.39 -45.16 -41.19
N PRO A 343 -6.25 -44.91 -41.90
CA PRO A 343 -5.02 -45.73 -41.67
C PRO A 343 -3.61 -45.17 -42.00
N MET A 344 -2.61 -45.85 -41.41
CA MET A 344 -1.29 -46.26 -41.96
C MET A 344 -0.14 -45.25 -42.27
N LEU A 345 0.90 -45.32 -41.42
CA LEU A 345 2.29 -45.76 -41.74
C LEU A 345 3.08 -45.08 -42.90
N LYS A 346 4.20 -44.38 -42.58
CA LYS A 346 5.60 -44.88 -42.74
C LYS A 346 6.71 -43.80 -42.52
N ASP A 347 7.94 -44.32 -42.43
CA ASP A 347 9.26 -43.68 -42.61
C ASP A 347 9.94 -42.91 -41.45
N PHE A 348 10.76 -43.67 -40.71
CA PHE A 348 11.97 -43.24 -40.01
C PHE A 348 13.15 -44.13 -40.49
N PRO A 349 14.35 -43.58 -40.79
CA PRO A 349 15.55 -44.39 -41.00
C PRO A 349 16.34 -44.63 -39.70
N LEU A 350 16.93 -45.82 -39.58
CA LEU A 350 17.71 -46.31 -38.45
C LEU A 350 19.22 -46.01 -38.56
N LEU A 351 19.91 -46.08 -37.41
CA LEU A 351 21.37 -46.05 -37.29
C LEU A 351 21.98 -47.45 -37.37
N GLN A 352 23.13 -47.60 -38.04
CA GLN A 352 24.13 -48.66 -37.85
C GLN A 352 25.50 -48.09 -38.31
N THR A 353 26.45 -47.85 -37.40
CA THR A 353 27.58 -48.72 -36.96
C THR A 353 28.71 -48.87 -37.97
N ASP A 354 29.95 -48.57 -37.53
CA ASP A 354 31.11 -49.45 -37.73
C ASP A 354 32.25 -49.12 -36.75
N PHE A 355 33.01 -50.15 -36.35
CA PHE A 355 34.14 -50.10 -35.40
C PHE A 355 35.42 -50.63 -36.06
N HIS A 356 36.60 -50.03 -35.81
CA HIS A 356 37.89 -50.71 -36.02
C HIS A 356 39.03 -50.17 -35.12
N LEU A 357 40.07 -51.00 -34.93
CA LEU A 357 41.06 -50.99 -33.81
C LEU A 357 42.48 -51.40 -34.31
N THR A 358 43.62 -51.18 -33.61
CA THR A 358 43.85 -50.66 -32.23
C THR A 358 44.83 -49.43 -32.14
N PRO A 359 46.21 -49.50 -32.09
CA PRO A 359 46.91 -48.65 -31.10
C PRO A 359 48.31 -48.02 -31.46
N LYS A 360 48.88 -47.33 -30.46
CA LYS A 360 50.24 -46.70 -30.34
C LYS A 360 50.31 -45.26 -30.90
N LYS A 361 51.06 -44.32 -30.32
CA LYS A 361 52.21 -44.39 -29.38
C LYS A 361 52.26 -43.15 -28.45
N SER A 362 53.00 -43.25 -27.35
CA SER A 362 53.15 -42.19 -26.33
C SER A 362 54.12 -41.06 -26.72
N THR A 363 53.95 -39.89 -26.11
CA THR A 363 55.04 -39.16 -25.44
C THR A 363 54.46 -38.22 -24.38
N ALA A 364 55.10 -38.17 -23.22
CA ALA A 364 54.71 -37.28 -22.13
C ALA A 364 55.51 -35.97 -22.20
N TYR A 365 54.89 -34.85 -21.80
CA TYR A 365 55.62 -33.65 -21.41
C TYR A 365 55.11 -33.15 -20.07
N LYS A 366 56.04 -32.87 -19.14
CA LYS A 366 55.74 -32.44 -17.77
C LYS A 366 55.41 -30.94 -17.73
N PRO A 367 54.63 -30.48 -16.72
CA PRO A 367 54.37 -29.07 -16.54
C PRO A 367 55.61 -28.35 -16.00
N THR A 368 55.91 -27.16 -16.54
CA THR A 368 56.94 -26.28 -15.98
C THR A 368 56.27 -25.05 -15.37
N LEU A 369 56.28 -24.95 -14.05
CA LEU A 369 55.90 -23.73 -13.34
C LEU A 369 56.94 -22.65 -13.65
N SER A 370 56.50 -21.53 -14.20
CA SER A 370 57.26 -20.28 -14.16
C SER A 370 56.40 -19.21 -13.46
N ILE A 371 56.90 -18.74 -12.33
CA ILE A 371 56.35 -17.62 -11.58
C ILE A 371 57.25 -16.43 -11.88
N ASN A 372 56.74 -15.40 -12.52
CA ASN A 372 57.05 -14.01 -12.19
C ASN A 372 56.15 -13.01 -12.93
N PRO A 373 56.00 -11.77 -12.43
CA PRO A 373 54.75 -11.02 -12.57
C PRO A 373 54.82 -9.89 -13.59
N THR A 374 53.79 -9.79 -14.42
CA THR A 374 53.41 -8.53 -15.10
C THR A 374 51.90 -8.36 -14.96
N PRO A 375 51.40 -7.15 -14.68
CA PRO A 375 50.00 -6.91 -14.41
C PRO A 375 49.20 -6.91 -15.72
N GLN A 376 48.85 -8.10 -16.22
CA GLN A 376 47.82 -8.21 -17.26
C GLN A 376 46.51 -7.68 -16.67
N GLN A 377 46.04 -6.57 -17.24
CA GLN A 377 44.70 -6.06 -16.96
C GLN A 377 43.71 -7.21 -17.17
N ARG A 378 43.02 -7.61 -16.10
CA ARG A 378 41.85 -8.49 -16.22
C ARG A 378 40.85 -7.77 -17.12
N ARG A 379 40.81 -8.17 -18.40
CA ARG A 379 39.63 -7.97 -19.25
C ARG A 379 38.50 -8.74 -18.57
N VAL A 380 37.78 -8.04 -17.71
CA VAL A 380 36.46 -8.48 -17.29
C VAL A 380 35.65 -8.55 -18.57
N LEU A 381 35.40 -9.77 -19.05
CA LEU A 381 34.39 -10.02 -20.05
C LEU A 381 33.07 -9.57 -19.43
N ARG A 382 32.72 -8.30 -19.70
CA ARG A 382 31.37 -7.81 -19.46
C ARG A 382 30.49 -8.70 -20.32
N ILE A 383 29.74 -9.60 -19.67
CA ILE A 383 28.66 -10.32 -20.33
C ILE A 383 27.63 -9.23 -20.66
N VAL A 384 27.83 -8.57 -21.80
CA VAL A 384 26.76 -7.82 -22.46
C VAL A 384 25.65 -8.84 -22.63
N PRO A 385 24.43 -8.60 -22.11
CA PRO A 385 23.34 -9.52 -22.34
C PRO A 385 23.17 -9.64 -23.85
N GLN A 386 23.55 -10.81 -24.39
CA GLN A 386 23.43 -11.06 -25.81
C GLN A 386 21.94 -10.91 -26.11
N LYS A 387 21.60 -9.90 -26.92
CA LYS A 387 20.26 -9.76 -27.47
C LYS A 387 19.99 -11.05 -28.24
N ALA A 388 19.28 -11.97 -27.62
CA ALA A 388 18.80 -13.17 -28.29
C ALA A 388 18.06 -12.66 -29.53
N ALA A 389 18.56 -13.04 -30.71
CA ALA A 389 17.91 -12.65 -31.95
C ALA A 389 16.47 -13.13 -31.86
N ARG A 390 15.51 -12.20 -31.90
CA ARG A 390 14.10 -12.56 -32.02
C ARG A 390 13.92 -13.20 -33.38
N ILE A 391 14.08 -14.52 -33.43
CA ILE A 391 13.49 -15.34 -34.47
C ILE A 391 12.03 -14.93 -34.52
N ILE A 392 11.59 -14.49 -35.70
CA ILE A 392 10.19 -14.17 -35.97
C ILE A 392 9.48 -15.51 -36.07
N SER A 393 9.23 -16.14 -34.91
CA SER A 393 8.33 -17.27 -34.80
C SER A 393 6.91 -16.78 -35.04
N SER A 394 6.15 -17.63 -35.72
CA SER A 394 4.75 -17.39 -36.10
C SER A 394 3.87 -16.98 -34.91
N PRO A 395 2.80 -16.21 -35.14
CA PRO A 395 1.94 -15.73 -34.07
C PRO A 395 1.19 -16.90 -33.42
N SER A 396 1.71 -17.37 -32.29
CA SER A 396 0.87 -17.89 -31.21
C SER A 396 -0.22 -16.85 -30.88
N PRO A 397 -1.43 -17.26 -30.43
CA PRO A 397 -2.57 -16.35 -30.28
C PRO A 397 -2.17 -15.16 -29.41
N SER A 398 -2.07 -13.98 -30.03
CA SER A 398 -1.30 -12.87 -29.49
C SER A 398 -2.02 -12.28 -28.28
N ILE A 399 -1.58 -12.67 -27.09
CA ILE A 399 -2.02 -12.07 -25.82
C ILE A 399 -1.83 -10.55 -25.96
N SER A 400 -2.93 -9.81 -25.91
CA SER A 400 -2.92 -8.36 -26.12
C SER A 400 -1.95 -7.69 -25.15
N GLN A 401 -1.31 -6.58 -25.58
CA GLN A 401 -0.40 -5.84 -24.70
C GLN A 401 -1.09 -5.47 -23.38
N LEU A 402 -2.38 -5.13 -23.45
CA LEU A 402 -3.24 -4.87 -22.30
C LEU A 402 -3.32 -6.05 -21.31
N ASN A 403 -3.49 -7.29 -21.79
CA ASN A 403 -3.52 -8.46 -20.91
C ASN A 403 -2.15 -8.70 -20.26
N ARG A 404 -1.06 -8.58 -21.03
CA ARG A 404 0.32 -8.68 -20.50
C ARG A 404 0.60 -7.64 -19.39
N VAL A 405 0.12 -6.40 -19.57
CA VAL A 405 0.22 -5.33 -18.56
C VAL A 405 -0.59 -5.67 -17.31
N LYS A 406 -1.81 -6.19 -17.46
CA LYS A 406 -2.66 -6.62 -16.33
C LYS A 406 -2.00 -7.74 -15.52
N ASP A 407 -1.53 -8.79 -16.18
CA ASP A 407 -0.88 -9.94 -15.52
C ASP A 407 0.41 -9.51 -14.80
N TYR A 408 1.20 -8.63 -15.44
CA TYR A 408 2.42 -8.07 -14.84
C TYR A 408 2.12 -7.24 -13.59
N ASN A 409 1.18 -6.29 -13.68
CA ASN A 409 0.77 -5.47 -12.54
C ASN A 409 0.19 -6.34 -11.41
N TYR A 410 -0.66 -7.31 -11.73
CA TYR A 410 -1.27 -8.19 -10.73
C TYR A 410 -0.22 -8.98 -9.92
N ASN A 411 0.73 -9.61 -10.61
CA ASN A 411 1.81 -10.36 -9.97
C ASN A 411 2.69 -9.45 -9.10
N ASN A 412 2.99 -8.24 -9.57
CA ASN A 412 3.77 -7.23 -8.85
C ASN A 412 3.06 -6.74 -7.58
N ILE A 413 1.76 -6.43 -7.66
CA ILE A 413 0.92 -6.02 -6.53
C ILE A 413 0.89 -7.13 -5.48
N LYS A 414 0.57 -8.35 -5.90
CA LYS A 414 0.45 -9.50 -5.01
C LYS A 414 1.78 -9.81 -4.32
N SER A 415 2.89 -9.90 -5.07
CA SER A 415 4.22 -10.15 -4.50
C SER A 415 4.64 -9.06 -3.50
N THR A 416 4.34 -7.79 -3.81
CA THR A 416 4.69 -6.64 -2.96
C THR A 416 3.88 -6.63 -1.66
N LEU A 417 2.55 -6.77 -1.76
CA LEU A 417 1.68 -6.77 -0.58
C LEU A 417 1.85 -8.03 0.27
N SER A 418 2.05 -9.23 -0.32
CA SER A 418 2.36 -10.43 0.46
C SER A 418 3.64 -10.29 1.28
N LYS A 419 4.71 -9.73 0.69
CA LYS A 419 5.97 -9.46 1.42
C LYS A 419 5.78 -8.41 2.52
N GLY A 420 5.05 -7.34 2.24
CA GLY A 420 4.74 -6.31 3.23
C GLY A 420 3.92 -6.86 4.41
N LEU A 421 2.88 -7.65 4.12
CA LEU A 421 2.01 -8.28 5.12
C LEU A 421 2.79 -9.28 5.99
N GLU A 422 3.63 -10.14 5.41
CA GLU A 422 4.52 -11.00 6.20
C GLU A 422 5.48 -10.18 7.08
N GLY A 423 5.99 -9.05 6.57
CA GLY A 423 6.89 -8.16 7.30
C GLY A 423 6.25 -7.45 8.49
N VAL A 424 4.92 -7.21 8.48
CA VAL A 424 4.20 -6.58 9.60
C VAL A 424 3.48 -7.58 10.51
N ARG A 425 3.51 -8.89 10.20
CA ARG A 425 2.72 -9.89 10.93
C ARG A 425 3.10 -9.99 12.43
N GLY A 426 4.37 -9.78 12.77
CA GLY A 426 4.88 -9.68 14.14
C GLY A 426 4.98 -8.25 14.69
N PHE A 427 4.48 -7.24 13.97
CA PHE A 427 4.52 -5.85 14.44
C PHE A 427 3.42 -5.58 15.47
N LYS A 428 3.81 -5.02 16.62
CA LYS A 428 2.89 -4.57 17.67
C LYS A 428 2.49 -3.11 17.47
N GLY A 429 1.30 -2.87 16.94
CA GLY A 429 0.76 -1.52 16.71
C GLY A 429 -0.49 -1.49 15.84
N GLU A 430 -0.87 -0.30 15.37
CA GLU A 430 -1.92 -0.11 14.37
C GLU A 430 -1.36 -0.49 12.99
N ILE A 431 -1.98 -1.43 12.28
CA ILE A 431 -1.68 -1.73 10.86
C ILE A 431 -2.85 -1.27 10.01
N LYS A 432 -2.59 -0.66 8.85
CA LYS A 432 -3.63 -0.26 7.89
C LYS A 432 -3.21 -0.55 6.46
N LEU A 433 -4.17 -1.03 5.67
CA LEU A 433 -4.07 -1.11 4.21
C LEU A 433 -5.20 -0.28 3.60
N TYR A 434 -4.84 0.84 2.98
CA TYR A 434 -5.77 1.79 2.36
C TYR A 434 -5.31 2.19 0.96
N ALA A 435 -6.18 2.85 0.21
CA ALA A 435 -5.86 3.52 -1.05
C ALA A 435 -6.02 5.04 -0.90
N LYS A 436 -5.11 5.84 -1.46
CA LYS A 436 -5.25 7.30 -1.62
C LYS A 436 -5.40 7.67 -3.09
N ILE A 437 -6.19 8.69 -3.41
CA ILE A 437 -6.28 9.27 -4.76
C ILE A 437 -5.40 10.53 -4.87
N GLY A 438 -4.64 10.63 -5.96
CA GLY A 438 -3.67 11.70 -6.17
C GLY A 438 -3.05 11.61 -7.56
N LYS A 439 -1.78 11.96 -7.71
CA LYS A 439 -1.00 11.77 -8.96
C LYS A 439 0.41 11.26 -8.67
N VAL A 440 0.92 10.36 -9.51
CA VAL A 440 2.31 9.89 -9.45
C VAL A 440 3.20 10.82 -10.28
N LEU A 441 4.17 11.45 -9.61
CA LEU A 441 5.19 12.30 -10.23
C LEU A 441 6.52 11.57 -10.33
N TRP A 442 7.33 11.93 -11.32
CA TRP A 442 8.63 11.29 -11.60
C TRP A 442 9.76 12.33 -11.58
N ASN A 443 10.73 12.16 -10.69
CA ASN A 443 11.97 12.95 -10.65
C ASN A 443 12.97 12.29 -11.61
N VAL A 444 13.07 12.84 -12.83
CA VAL A 444 13.90 12.32 -13.91
C VAL A 444 15.23 13.07 -13.95
N ARG A 445 16.30 12.41 -13.51
CA ARG A 445 17.64 13.03 -13.43
C ARG A 445 18.49 12.87 -14.69
N SER A 446 18.29 11.80 -15.47
CA SER A 446 18.98 11.63 -16.76
C SER A 446 18.19 12.28 -17.91
N PRO A 447 18.80 13.15 -18.73
CA PRO A 447 18.15 13.71 -19.91
C PRO A 447 17.82 12.64 -20.98
N GLU A 448 18.50 11.49 -20.95
CA GLU A 448 18.30 10.39 -21.89
C GLU A 448 16.88 9.81 -21.75
N VAL A 449 16.36 9.74 -20.52
CA VAL A 449 15.00 9.27 -20.21
C VAL A 449 13.94 10.17 -20.86
N ASN A 450 14.14 11.49 -20.81
CA ASN A 450 13.23 12.49 -21.38
C ASN A 450 13.29 12.54 -22.93
N SER A 451 14.43 12.21 -23.53
CA SER A 451 14.60 12.19 -25.00
C SER A 451 14.02 10.95 -25.68
N LYS A 452 13.75 9.87 -24.94
CA LYS A 452 13.42 8.54 -25.49
C LYS A 452 11.97 8.16 -25.21
N ILE A 453 11.38 7.42 -26.15
CA ILE A 453 10.11 6.72 -25.98
C ILE A 453 10.38 5.29 -25.49
N TRP A 454 9.77 4.91 -24.37
CA TRP A 454 10.06 3.67 -23.61
C TRP A 454 8.98 2.60 -23.73
N GLN A 455 9.35 1.33 -23.58
CA GLN A 455 8.36 0.25 -23.39
C GLN A 455 7.90 0.19 -21.92
N PHE A 456 6.73 -0.41 -21.66
CA PHE A 456 6.15 -0.45 -20.31
C PHE A 456 6.94 -1.35 -19.34
N ASP A 457 7.52 -2.44 -19.86
CA ASP A 457 8.38 -3.37 -19.13
C ASP A 457 9.78 -2.80 -18.84
N GLU A 458 10.21 -1.76 -19.56
CA GLU A 458 11.49 -1.07 -19.31
C GLU A 458 11.44 -0.15 -18.08
N VAL A 459 10.26 0.24 -17.56
CA VAL A 459 10.17 1.29 -16.52
C VAL A 459 10.79 0.85 -15.19
N ILE A 460 10.45 -0.34 -14.69
CA ILE A 460 10.97 -0.82 -13.39
C ILE A 460 12.43 -1.26 -13.53
N ASP A 461 12.74 -2.09 -14.52
CA ASP A 461 14.04 -2.74 -14.62
C ASP A 461 15.14 -1.83 -15.20
N ILE A 462 14.79 -0.79 -15.96
CA ILE A 462 15.77 0.14 -16.58
C ILE A 462 15.61 1.56 -16.01
N ILE A 463 14.43 2.18 -16.13
CA ILE A 463 14.27 3.62 -15.82
C ILE A 463 14.42 3.90 -14.32
N VAL A 464 13.82 3.06 -13.46
CA VAL A 464 13.96 3.18 -12.01
C VAL A 464 15.31 2.64 -11.53
N ARG A 465 15.73 1.46 -12.00
CA ARG A 465 16.92 0.77 -11.46
C ARG A 465 18.26 1.28 -12.02
N GLU A 466 18.37 1.52 -13.33
CA GLU A 466 19.64 1.91 -13.98
C GLU A 466 19.80 3.43 -14.05
N TYR A 467 18.74 4.15 -14.45
CA TYR A 467 18.77 5.61 -14.55
C TYR A 467 18.44 6.35 -13.24
N GLY A 468 18.09 5.61 -12.18
CA GLY A 468 17.85 6.17 -10.85
C GLY A 468 16.64 7.12 -10.79
N THR A 469 15.67 6.98 -11.69
CA THR A 469 14.44 7.79 -11.68
C THR A 469 13.57 7.38 -10.50
N ILE A 470 13.20 8.34 -9.66
CA ILE A 470 12.37 8.11 -8.47
C ILE A 470 10.95 8.61 -8.75
N HIS A 471 9.94 7.80 -8.41
CA HIS A 471 8.54 8.22 -8.42
C HIS A 471 8.09 8.63 -7.01
N LYS A 472 7.23 9.64 -6.94
CA LYS A 472 6.71 10.27 -5.73
C LYS A 472 5.19 10.43 -5.90
N PHE A 473 4.41 9.68 -5.14
CA PHE A 473 2.97 9.87 -5.10
C PHE A 473 2.61 11.16 -4.36
N THR A 474 1.65 11.91 -4.90
CA THR A 474 1.09 13.11 -4.26
C THR A 474 -0.14 12.70 -3.44
N SER A 475 -0.03 12.74 -2.11
CA SER A 475 -1.12 12.29 -1.23
C SER A 475 -2.34 13.23 -1.21
N MET A 476 -2.14 14.48 -1.62
CA MET A 476 -3.16 15.52 -1.72
C MET A 476 -3.97 15.35 -3.01
N THR A 477 -5.28 15.15 -2.88
CA THR A 477 -6.17 14.98 -4.03
C THR A 477 -6.52 16.33 -4.68
N THR A 478 -6.81 17.37 -3.90
CA THR A 478 -7.11 18.72 -4.43
C THR A 478 -7.04 19.80 -3.35
N LYS A 479 -6.86 21.07 -3.76
CA LYS A 479 -7.13 22.26 -2.94
C LYS A 479 -8.44 22.97 -3.32
N ASP A 480 -9.03 22.65 -4.48
CA ASP A 480 -10.27 23.27 -4.96
C ASP A 480 -11.49 22.57 -4.35
N GLU A 481 -12.25 23.32 -3.55
CA GLU A 481 -13.49 22.86 -2.92
C GLU A 481 -14.55 22.45 -3.95
N ARG A 482 -14.59 23.07 -5.14
CA ARG A 482 -15.53 22.70 -6.22
C ARG A 482 -15.22 21.31 -6.75
N VAL A 483 -13.93 20.97 -6.83
CA VAL A 483 -13.48 19.62 -7.24
C VAL A 483 -13.91 18.62 -6.17
N ILE A 484 -13.57 18.81 -4.89
CA ILE A 484 -13.92 17.81 -3.87
C ILE A 484 -15.44 17.66 -3.69
N ASN A 485 -16.22 18.73 -3.82
CA ASN A 485 -17.69 18.66 -3.78
C ASN A 485 -18.27 17.87 -4.96
N LEU A 486 -17.65 17.94 -6.15
CA LEU A 486 -17.99 17.07 -7.28
C LEU A 486 -17.61 15.61 -7.00
N LEU A 487 -16.45 15.36 -6.38
CA LEU A 487 -16.01 14.01 -6.00
C LEU A 487 -16.87 13.38 -4.90
N ALA A 488 -17.40 14.20 -3.98
CA ALA A 488 -18.35 13.83 -2.94
C ALA A 488 -19.81 13.74 -3.44
N SER A 489 -20.07 14.05 -4.72
CA SER A 489 -21.43 14.07 -5.26
C SER A 489 -21.99 12.66 -5.46
N GLY A 490 -23.33 12.57 -5.43
CA GLY A 490 -24.06 11.33 -5.73
C GLY A 490 -23.92 10.83 -7.18
N GLU A 491 -23.24 11.55 -8.08
CA GLU A 491 -22.85 11.03 -9.40
C GLU A 491 -21.62 10.10 -9.29
N ILE A 492 -20.63 10.48 -8.48
CA ILE A 492 -19.37 9.75 -8.30
C ILE A 492 -19.57 8.61 -7.30
N ILE A 493 -19.88 8.97 -6.06
CA ILE A 493 -20.14 8.04 -4.95
C ILE A 493 -21.62 7.60 -4.93
N LYS A 494 -22.16 7.28 -6.11
CA LYS A 494 -23.56 6.91 -6.30
C LYS A 494 -23.94 5.70 -5.43
N GLY A 495 -24.97 5.89 -4.60
CA GLY A 495 -25.46 4.88 -3.65
C GLY A 495 -24.71 4.84 -2.31
N ALA A 496 -23.67 5.67 -2.13
CA ALA A 496 -22.95 5.73 -0.87
C ALA A 496 -23.82 6.31 0.26
N GLN A 497 -23.80 5.66 1.42
CA GLN A 497 -24.47 6.14 2.61
C GLN A 497 -23.51 6.99 3.44
N PHE A 498 -23.91 8.21 3.81
CA PHE A 498 -23.19 8.99 4.81
C PHE A 498 -23.21 8.23 6.14
N ALA A 499 -22.03 7.94 6.68
CA ALA A 499 -21.89 7.16 7.91
C ALA A 499 -21.55 8.04 9.11
N SER A 500 -20.63 9.00 8.96
CA SER A 500 -20.25 9.92 10.04
C SER A 500 -19.43 11.11 9.53
N LYS A 501 -19.35 12.15 10.37
CA LYS A 501 -18.37 13.23 10.22
C LYS A 501 -17.64 13.39 11.55
N THR A 502 -16.31 13.35 11.51
CA THR A 502 -15.46 13.43 12.71
C THR A 502 -14.36 14.47 12.51
N ALA A 503 -13.83 15.01 13.61
CA ALA A 503 -12.86 16.09 13.58
C ALA A 503 -11.84 15.96 14.73
N ILE A 504 -10.55 16.04 14.39
CA ILE A 504 -9.43 15.89 15.32
C ILE A 504 -8.37 16.96 15.08
N TYR A 505 -7.64 17.31 16.13
CA TYR A 505 -6.37 18.00 16.05
C TYR A 505 -5.22 16.99 16.15
N GLU A 506 -4.24 17.12 15.29
CA GLU A 506 -2.95 16.43 15.38
C GLU A 506 -1.89 17.46 15.76
N PHE A 507 -1.34 17.34 16.96
CA PHE A 507 -0.16 18.10 17.36
C PHE A 507 1.07 17.31 16.94
N HIS A 508 1.85 17.88 16.02
CA HIS A 508 3.12 17.32 15.60
C HIS A 508 4.19 17.96 16.49
N CYS A 509 4.81 17.14 17.34
CA CYS A 509 5.64 17.60 18.45
C CYS A 509 6.92 16.78 18.59
N SER A 510 7.95 17.40 19.14
CA SER A 510 9.14 16.72 19.64
C SER A 510 8.94 16.46 21.14
N ALA A 511 8.86 15.18 21.53
CA ALA A 511 8.55 14.76 22.90
C ALA A 511 9.64 13.84 23.51
N ARG A 512 9.74 13.82 24.84
CA ARG A 512 10.57 12.88 25.61
C ARG A 512 10.05 12.70 27.03
N ASN A 513 10.37 11.57 27.65
CA ASN A 513 9.98 11.19 29.00
C ASN A 513 10.98 11.60 30.10
N SER A 514 12.25 11.87 29.76
CA SER A 514 13.30 12.29 30.69
C SER A 514 14.18 13.41 30.08
N PRO A 515 14.65 14.41 30.86
CA PRO A 515 15.53 15.46 30.35
C PRO A 515 16.88 14.96 29.83
N CYS A 516 17.31 13.75 30.22
CA CYS A 516 18.56 13.13 29.79
C CYS A 516 18.41 12.31 28.49
N LEU A 517 17.18 12.07 28.02
CA LEU A 517 16.92 11.32 26.79
C LEU A 517 16.78 12.26 25.59
N PRO A 518 17.06 11.79 24.36
CA PRO A 518 16.83 12.58 23.14
C PRO A 518 15.33 12.84 22.95
N TYR A 519 15.02 13.91 22.23
CA TYR A 519 13.66 14.15 21.74
C TYR A 519 13.34 13.18 20.60
N THR A 520 12.13 12.62 20.63
CA THR A 520 11.56 11.81 19.55
C THR A 520 10.39 12.55 18.92
N PRO A 521 10.28 12.61 17.57
CA PRO A 521 9.07 13.04 16.91
C PRO A 521 7.85 12.25 17.41
N THR A 522 6.71 12.91 17.56
CA THR A 522 5.50 12.33 18.15
C THR A 522 4.27 13.08 17.65
N VAL A 523 3.21 12.35 17.30
CA VAL A 523 1.92 12.94 16.87
C VAL A 523 0.85 12.62 17.90
N ILE A 524 0.28 13.68 18.49
CA ILE A 524 -0.78 13.57 19.50
C ILE A 524 -2.12 13.85 18.84
N HIS A 525 -3.00 12.85 18.82
CA HIS A 525 -4.37 13.00 18.29
C HIS A 525 -5.31 13.40 19.44
N MET A 526 -5.93 14.57 19.30
CA MET A 526 -6.90 15.12 20.25
C MET A 526 -8.25 15.33 19.56
N ASN A 527 -9.35 15.06 20.26
CA ASN A 527 -10.69 15.27 19.69
C ASN A 527 -11.04 16.76 19.66
N GLN A 528 -11.78 17.24 18.65
CA GLN A 528 -12.15 18.66 18.58
C GLN A 528 -13.14 19.08 19.68
N GLY A 529 -14.07 18.20 20.08
CA GLY A 529 -15.15 18.52 21.03
C GLY A 529 -14.85 18.28 22.50
N VAL A 530 -13.77 17.55 22.82
CA VAL A 530 -13.36 17.20 24.19
C VAL A 530 -11.83 17.23 24.24
N ILE A 531 -11.28 17.92 25.24
CA ILE A 531 -9.82 18.02 25.47
C ILE A 531 -9.33 16.70 26.07
N ASP A 532 -9.22 15.70 25.19
CA ASP A 532 -8.79 14.35 25.51
C ASP A 532 -7.87 13.80 24.42
N VAL A 533 -6.76 13.20 24.85
CA VAL A 533 -5.75 12.62 23.97
C VAL A 533 -6.18 11.20 23.60
N ARG A 534 -6.75 11.07 22.41
CA ARG A 534 -7.29 9.81 21.88
C ARG A 534 -6.20 8.78 21.60
N LYS A 535 -5.06 9.20 21.04
CA LYS A 535 -3.88 8.36 20.83
C LYS A 535 -2.61 9.19 20.64
N VAL A 536 -1.47 8.57 20.92
CA VAL A 536 -0.14 9.14 20.67
C VAL A 536 0.65 8.19 19.77
N ILE A 537 1.11 8.69 18.63
CA ILE A 537 1.95 7.98 17.66
C ILE A 537 3.41 8.40 17.89
N ILE A 538 4.31 7.43 18.07
CA ILE A 538 5.76 7.70 18.15
C ILE A 538 6.43 7.54 16.78
N ASN A 539 5.95 6.60 15.97
CA ASN A 539 6.56 6.24 14.69
C ASN A 539 5.47 5.72 13.75
N GLU A 540 5.53 6.13 12.48
CA GLU A 540 4.65 5.67 11.40
C GLU A 540 5.52 5.34 10.20
N GLN A 541 5.41 4.11 9.69
CA GLN A 541 6.25 3.59 8.63
C GLN A 541 5.41 2.96 7.53
N THR A 542 5.58 3.41 6.29
CA THR A 542 5.00 2.72 5.13
C THR A 542 5.89 1.56 4.69
N VAL A 543 5.34 0.36 4.71
CA VAL A 543 6.05 -0.89 4.50
C VAL A 543 5.98 -1.33 3.04
N ALA A 544 4.81 -1.18 2.43
CA ALA A 544 4.59 -1.46 1.01
C ALA A 544 3.71 -0.38 0.37
N GLU A 545 4.12 0.10 -0.80
CA GLU A 545 3.36 1.03 -1.65
C GLU A 545 3.27 0.49 -3.07
N VAL A 546 2.06 0.55 -3.63
CA VAL A 546 1.77 0.28 -5.05
C VAL A 546 1.19 1.54 -5.67
N ASP A 547 1.92 2.13 -6.60
CA ASP A 547 1.54 3.35 -7.31
C ASP A 547 0.87 3.00 -8.65
N TRP A 548 -0.46 3.06 -8.72
CA TRP A 548 -1.21 2.76 -9.93
C TRP A 548 -1.34 4.00 -10.83
N VAL A 549 -0.46 4.08 -11.82
CA VAL A 549 -0.36 5.18 -12.78
C VAL A 549 -1.39 5.00 -13.89
N SER A 550 -2.41 5.85 -13.93
CA SER A 550 -3.39 5.91 -15.02
C SER A 550 -2.91 6.90 -16.09
N LEU A 551 -2.38 6.36 -17.19
CA LEU A 551 -1.69 7.13 -18.23
C LEU A 551 -2.60 8.15 -18.95
N ASP A 552 -3.90 7.91 -18.97
CA ASP A 552 -4.92 8.72 -19.67
C ASP A 552 -5.80 9.59 -18.76
N ARG A 553 -5.51 9.66 -17.46
CA ARG A 553 -6.41 10.25 -16.45
C ARG A 553 -5.71 11.29 -15.58
N ARG A 554 -6.47 12.26 -15.08
CA ARG A 554 -5.98 13.30 -14.16
C ARG A 554 -5.61 12.78 -12.78
N TYR A 555 -6.18 11.64 -12.37
CA TYR A 555 -5.91 11.00 -11.09
C TYR A 555 -5.36 9.58 -11.25
N ASP A 556 -4.42 9.29 -10.37
CA ASP A 556 -3.83 7.98 -10.08
C ASP A 556 -4.26 7.55 -8.66
N PHE A 557 -3.88 6.35 -8.23
CA PHE A 557 -4.01 5.97 -6.82
C PHE A 557 -2.80 5.22 -6.30
N GLN A 558 -2.55 5.35 -5.00
CA GLN A 558 -1.56 4.57 -4.27
C GLN A 558 -2.27 3.64 -3.29
N LEU A 559 -1.97 2.34 -3.33
CA LEU A 559 -2.28 1.43 -2.22
C LEU A 559 -1.09 1.43 -1.26
N ALA A 560 -1.34 1.68 0.03
CA ALA A 560 -0.30 1.78 1.04
C ALA A 560 -0.60 0.84 2.23
N LEU A 561 0.38 0.02 2.60
CA LEU A 561 0.43 -0.74 3.85
C LEU A 561 1.30 0.02 4.86
N THR A 562 0.69 0.49 5.94
CA THR A 562 1.34 1.29 6.98
C THR A 562 1.34 0.56 8.32
N ALA A 563 2.42 0.75 9.08
CA ALA A 563 2.61 0.26 10.44
C ALA A 563 2.82 1.46 11.37
N THR A 564 1.92 1.67 12.33
CA THR A 564 1.88 2.80 13.26
C THR A 564 2.16 2.32 14.68
N GLN A 565 3.29 2.76 15.25
CA GLN A 565 3.67 2.48 16.62
C GLN A 565 2.98 3.47 17.56
N LEU A 566 2.09 2.93 18.39
CA LEU A 566 1.37 3.70 19.41
C LEU A 566 2.10 3.69 20.75
N THR A 567 1.85 4.70 21.57
CA THR A 567 2.20 4.70 22.99
C THR A 567 1.01 5.08 23.87
N ARG A 568 1.19 4.91 25.18
CA ARG A 568 0.21 5.26 26.20
C ARG A 568 -0.03 6.77 26.23
N CYS A 569 -1.29 7.15 26.39
CA CYS A 569 -1.71 8.56 26.51
C CYS A 569 -1.69 9.03 27.98
N ASP A 570 -1.81 8.11 28.93
CA ASP A 570 -1.96 8.34 30.36
C ASP A 570 -0.61 8.47 31.11
N VAL A 571 0.45 8.87 30.41
CA VAL A 571 1.80 9.07 30.95
C VAL A 571 2.27 10.52 30.78
N LYS A 572 3.36 10.91 31.44
CA LYS A 572 4.04 12.18 31.15
C LYS A 572 4.92 12.01 29.90
N PRO A 573 5.03 13.01 29.02
CA PRO A 573 4.51 14.38 29.16
C PRO A 573 3.03 14.58 28.77
N TYR A 574 2.40 13.63 28.08
CA TYR A 574 1.10 13.81 27.42
C TYR A 574 -0.05 14.18 28.37
N THR A 575 -0.12 13.57 29.56
CA THR A 575 -1.08 13.92 30.62
C THR A 575 -0.91 15.32 31.19
N THR A 576 0.30 15.89 31.14
CA THR A 576 0.54 17.29 31.49
C THR A 576 0.09 18.20 30.34
N PHE A 577 0.36 17.80 29.09
CA PHE A 577 0.01 18.58 27.90
C PHE A 577 -1.50 18.72 27.77
N ASN A 578 -2.25 17.62 27.97
CA ASN A 578 -3.72 17.65 27.94
C ASN A 578 -4.34 18.62 28.97
N LYS A 579 -3.65 18.91 30.08
CA LYS A 579 -4.09 19.90 31.09
C LYS A 579 -3.75 21.33 30.71
N TRP A 580 -2.85 21.54 29.75
CA TRP A 580 -2.36 22.86 29.32
C TRP A 580 -2.94 23.29 27.97
N VAL A 581 -3.64 22.40 27.26
CA VAL A 581 -4.49 22.75 26.12
C VAL A 581 -5.84 23.27 26.62
N SER A 582 -6.33 24.34 26.00
CA SER A 582 -7.68 24.87 26.14
C SER A 582 -8.27 25.08 24.75
N VAL A 583 -9.55 24.74 24.55
CA VAL A 583 -10.27 24.89 23.27
C VAL A 583 -11.56 25.65 23.54
N CYS A 584 -11.80 26.73 22.78
CA CYS A 584 -13.07 27.44 22.79
C CYS A 584 -14.13 26.61 22.05
N PRO A 585 -15.24 26.18 22.70
CA PRO A 585 -16.24 25.32 22.04
C PRO A 585 -16.99 26.03 20.91
N ILE A 586 -17.07 27.37 20.94
CA ILE A 586 -17.78 28.18 19.94
C ILE A 586 -16.87 28.46 18.74
N THR A 587 -15.72 29.09 18.96
CA THR A 587 -14.85 29.53 17.85
C THR A 587 -13.86 28.45 17.40
N ARG A 588 -13.73 27.34 18.14
CA ARG A 588 -12.76 26.25 17.93
C ARG A 588 -11.29 26.65 18.06
N ASN A 589 -10.99 27.94 18.22
CA ASN A 589 -9.66 28.44 18.59
C ASN A 589 -9.16 27.73 19.84
N MET A 590 -7.86 27.51 19.89
CA MET A 590 -7.21 26.81 20.99
C MET A 590 -6.01 27.61 21.50
N SER A 591 -5.70 27.43 22.78
CA SER A 591 -4.50 27.95 23.42
C SER A 591 -3.79 26.79 24.09
N PHE A 592 -2.47 26.69 23.93
CA PHE A 592 -1.66 25.65 24.59
C PHE A 592 -0.30 26.19 25.02
N GLU A 593 0.40 25.43 25.86
CA GLU A 593 1.77 25.71 26.32
C GLU A 593 2.66 24.47 26.09
N ASN A 594 3.88 24.70 25.60
CA ASN A 594 4.92 23.68 25.53
C ASN A 594 5.36 23.27 26.94
N ILE A 595 5.73 22.00 27.15
CA ILE A 595 6.21 21.51 28.44
C ILE A 595 7.73 21.67 28.50
N PRO A 596 8.27 22.58 29.35
CA PRO A 596 9.69 22.89 29.38
C PRO A 596 10.56 21.66 29.55
N GLY A 597 11.41 21.38 28.56
CA GLY A 597 12.34 20.26 28.60
C GLY A 597 11.73 18.87 28.34
N PHE A 598 10.44 18.74 28.02
CA PHE A 598 9.79 17.45 27.75
C PHE A 598 8.95 17.38 26.47
N LEU A 599 8.27 18.45 26.05
CA LEU A 599 7.42 18.46 24.86
C LEU A 599 7.39 19.84 24.21
N ASP A 600 7.66 19.90 22.92
CA ASP A 600 7.61 21.11 22.09
C ASP A 600 6.74 20.85 20.85
N VAL A 601 5.72 21.68 20.60
CA VAL A 601 4.82 21.57 19.44
C VAL A 601 5.37 22.38 18.27
N GLU A 602 5.67 21.70 17.16
CA GLU A 602 6.24 22.31 15.96
C GLU A 602 5.14 22.88 15.05
N TYR A 603 4.04 22.14 14.87
CA TYR A 603 2.85 22.60 14.17
C TYR A 603 1.61 21.79 14.58
N VAL A 604 0.44 22.35 14.28
CA VAL A 604 -0.86 21.69 14.49
C VAL A 604 -1.55 21.50 13.14
N ILE A 605 -2.05 20.29 12.90
CA ILE A 605 -2.94 19.99 11.79
C ILE A 605 -4.36 19.79 12.34
N PHE A 606 -5.36 20.37 11.69
CA PHE A 606 -6.75 20.04 11.90
C PHE A 606 -7.22 19.10 10.78
N LYS A 607 -7.77 17.94 11.14
CA LYS A 607 -8.35 16.98 10.17
C LYS A 607 -9.84 16.80 10.43
N GLN A 608 -10.64 17.01 9.39
CA GLN A 608 -12.07 16.78 9.39
C GLN A 608 -12.42 15.69 8.36
N THR A 609 -12.72 14.49 8.85
CA THR A 609 -13.02 13.31 8.03
C THR A 609 -14.54 13.16 7.87
N THR A 610 -14.99 13.12 6.61
CA THR A 610 -16.37 12.81 6.22
C THR A 610 -16.40 11.42 5.61
N ARG A 611 -17.12 10.49 6.25
CA ARG A 611 -17.08 9.06 5.95
C ARG A 611 -18.35 8.60 5.23
N TYR A 612 -18.16 7.86 4.15
CA TYR A 612 -19.22 7.29 3.32
C TYR A 612 -19.02 5.78 3.12
N ILE A 613 -20.05 4.98 3.39
CA ILE A 613 -20.08 3.56 3.02
C ILE A 613 -20.48 3.50 1.55
N TYR A 614 -19.54 3.23 0.64
CA TYR A 614 -19.75 3.34 -0.80
C TYR A 614 -20.34 2.07 -1.41
N ILE A 615 -19.62 0.96 -1.28
CA ILE A 615 -20.03 -0.38 -1.71
C ILE A 615 -19.41 -1.32 -0.69
N PHE A 616 -20.20 -1.96 0.19
CA PHE A 616 -19.65 -2.85 1.22
C PHE A 616 -18.70 -3.90 0.58
N PRO A 617 -17.47 -4.10 1.10
CA PRO A 617 -16.89 -3.58 2.35
C PRO A 617 -16.06 -2.28 2.23
N PHE A 618 -16.14 -1.57 1.09
CA PHE A 618 -15.37 -0.35 0.82
C PHE A 618 -16.03 0.89 1.41
N VAL A 619 -15.23 1.62 2.19
CA VAL A 619 -15.59 2.89 2.83
C VAL A 619 -14.66 3.97 2.31
N ILE A 620 -15.23 5.13 2.01
CA ILE A 620 -14.55 6.33 1.51
C ILE A 620 -14.48 7.35 2.64
N ASP A 621 -13.28 7.82 2.93
CA ASP A 621 -13.02 8.95 3.83
C ASP A 621 -12.54 10.14 3.00
N ILE A 622 -13.35 11.20 2.96
CA ILE A 622 -12.95 12.50 2.44
C ILE A 622 -12.44 13.33 3.61
N ILE A 623 -11.13 13.60 3.61
CA ILE A 623 -10.42 14.22 4.72
C ILE A 623 -10.03 15.64 4.32
N GLN A 624 -10.70 16.63 4.88
CA GLN A 624 -10.22 18.01 4.83
C GLN A 624 -9.08 18.16 5.84
N ILE A 625 -7.92 18.61 5.40
CA ILE A 625 -6.72 18.81 6.20
C ILE A 625 -6.38 20.29 6.17
N GLU A 626 -6.18 20.91 7.33
CA GLU A 626 -5.76 22.31 7.47
C GLU A 626 -4.49 22.39 8.33
N LYS A 627 -3.47 23.09 7.86
CA LYS A 627 -2.31 23.47 8.68
C LYS A 627 -2.66 24.72 9.49
N VAL A 628 -2.96 24.52 10.77
CA VAL A 628 -3.51 25.57 11.64
C VAL A 628 -2.46 26.65 11.93
N PRO A 629 -2.74 27.94 11.69
CA PRO A 629 -1.83 29.04 12.02
C PRO A 629 -1.61 29.15 13.53
N LEU A 630 -0.35 29.15 13.94
CA LEU A 630 0.08 29.35 15.33
C LEU A 630 0.56 30.79 15.53
N ARG A 631 0.18 31.43 16.64
CA ARG A 631 0.71 32.73 17.08
C ARG A 631 1.08 32.65 18.56
N PRO A 632 2.36 32.87 18.93
CA PRO A 632 2.74 33.11 20.32
C PRO A 632 1.98 34.32 20.90
N VAL A 633 1.72 34.30 22.20
CA VAL A 633 1.09 35.41 22.93
C VAL A 633 2.17 36.24 23.61
N ASP A 634 2.23 37.53 23.30
CA ASP A 634 3.21 38.45 23.87
C ASP A 634 3.20 38.45 25.41
N GLY A 635 4.38 38.38 26.02
CA GLY A 635 4.54 38.31 27.47
C GLY A 635 4.10 36.98 28.11
N SER A 636 3.76 35.96 27.33
CA SER A 636 3.29 34.65 27.82
C SER A 636 4.06 33.48 27.19
N ARG A 637 3.90 32.29 27.78
CA ARG A 637 4.34 31.01 27.19
C ARG A 637 3.26 30.38 26.30
N LYS A 638 2.08 30.99 26.23
CA LYS A 638 0.93 30.50 25.48
C LYS A 638 1.11 30.70 23.98
N ILE A 639 0.69 29.70 23.23
CA ILE A 639 0.57 29.70 21.78
C ILE A 639 -0.92 29.55 21.46
N ASN A 640 -1.46 30.48 20.68
CA ASN A 640 -2.82 30.41 20.18
C ASN A 640 -2.82 29.79 18.77
N ALA A 641 -3.72 28.84 18.52
CA ALA A 641 -3.99 28.32 17.18
C ALA A 641 -5.39 28.74 16.70
N PHE A 642 -5.49 29.05 15.40
CA PHE A 642 -6.68 29.63 14.78
C PHE A 642 -7.22 28.77 13.62
N PRO A 643 -7.95 27.67 13.89
CA PRO A 643 -8.55 26.84 12.85
C PRO A 643 -9.53 27.62 11.96
N GLY A 644 -9.69 27.20 10.72
CA GLY A 644 -10.46 27.88 9.68
C GLY A 644 -9.73 29.07 9.01
N THR A 645 -8.44 29.26 9.27
CA THR A 645 -7.64 30.38 8.69
C THR A 645 -6.31 29.94 8.06
N GLY A 646 -5.98 28.65 8.11
CA GLY A 646 -4.78 28.07 7.56
C GLY A 646 -4.84 27.69 6.08
N GLU A 647 -3.73 27.16 5.58
CA GLU A 647 -3.71 26.47 4.30
C GLU A 647 -4.46 25.14 4.45
N ALA A 648 -5.47 24.91 3.62
CA ALA A 648 -6.28 23.71 3.62
C ALA A 648 -6.24 22.98 2.27
N TRP A 649 -6.37 21.65 2.34
CA TRP A 649 -6.46 20.76 1.19
C TRP A 649 -7.32 19.54 1.53
N TYR A 650 -7.56 18.69 0.54
CA TYR A 650 -8.37 17.48 0.67
C TYR A 650 -7.58 16.23 0.24
N ASP A 651 -7.55 15.25 1.13
CA ASP A 651 -7.13 13.88 0.86
C ASP A 651 -8.38 13.00 0.67
N PHE A 652 -8.34 12.09 -0.30
CA PHE A 652 -9.41 11.13 -0.57
C PHE A 652 -8.89 9.71 -0.33
N GLU A 653 -9.31 9.11 0.77
CA GLU A 653 -8.90 7.77 1.23
C GLU A 653 -10.02 6.75 1.04
N ILE A 654 -9.66 5.51 0.68
CA ILE A 654 -10.57 4.37 0.56
C ILE A 654 -9.99 3.24 1.37
N HIS A 655 -10.78 2.62 2.26
CA HIS A 655 -10.39 1.46 3.05
C HIS A 655 -11.38 0.30 2.86
N ASN A 656 -10.89 -0.93 3.06
CA ASN A 656 -11.71 -2.15 3.07
C ASN A 656 -11.89 -2.60 4.53
N THR A 657 -13.11 -2.54 5.05
CA THR A 657 -13.40 -2.85 6.47
C THR A 657 -13.16 -4.31 6.84
N LEU A 658 -13.03 -5.22 5.87
CA LEU A 658 -12.64 -6.62 6.14
C LEU A 658 -11.19 -6.74 6.60
N HIS A 659 -10.31 -5.82 6.23
CA HIS A 659 -8.90 -5.83 6.66
C HIS A 659 -8.74 -5.34 8.11
N ASP A 660 -9.63 -4.46 8.57
CA ASP A 660 -9.55 -3.81 9.90
C ASP A 660 -9.67 -4.80 11.06
N VAL A 661 -10.44 -5.88 10.91
CA VAL A 661 -10.66 -6.87 11.98
C VAL A 661 -9.39 -7.71 12.24
N PRO A 662 -8.76 -8.35 11.24
CA PRO A 662 -7.44 -8.97 11.38
C PRO A 662 -6.39 -8.03 12.00
N PHE A 663 -6.24 -6.81 11.47
CA PHE A 663 -5.19 -5.89 11.91
C PHE A 663 -5.34 -5.40 13.36
N LYS A 664 -6.54 -5.43 13.94
CA LYS A 664 -6.73 -5.12 15.37
C LYS A 664 -6.02 -6.11 16.31
N SER A 665 -5.78 -7.35 15.88
CA SER A 665 -5.04 -8.33 16.69
C SER A 665 -3.60 -7.91 16.98
N ASN A 666 -2.98 -7.12 16.09
CA ASN A 666 -1.61 -6.61 16.25
C ASN A 666 -1.43 -5.63 17.42
N LEU A 667 -2.51 -4.99 17.91
CA LEU A 667 -2.44 -4.11 19.08
C LEU A 667 -2.10 -4.89 20.37
N GLY A 668 -2.62 -6.11 20.48
CA GLY A 668 -2.51 -6.96 21.66
C GLY A 668 -1.27 -7.85 21.71
N LEU A 669 -0.44 -7.87 20.65
CA LEU A 669 0.63 -8.86 20.49
C LEU A 669 1.63 -8.89 21.64
N GLU A 670 2.07 -10.09 21.98
CA GLU A 670 3.23 -10.33 22.83
C GLU A 670 4.55 -10.11 22.07
N ILE A 671 5.65 -10.02 22.81
CA ILE A 671 6.99 -9.89 22.25
C ILE A 671 7.35 -11.15 21.46
N GLY A 672 7.73 -10.97 20.20
CA GLY A 672 8.14 -12.06 19.31
C GLY A 672 7.02 -12.99 18.86
N SER A 673 5.76 -12.59 19.04
CA SER A 673 4.60 -13.37 18.58
C SER A 673 4.06 -12.80 17.26
N GLU A 674 3.63 -13.68 16.35
CA GLU A 674 2.91 -13.28 15.12
C GLU A 674 1.40 -13.20 15.37
N ALA A 675 0.72 -12.34 14.62
CA ALA A 675 -0.73 -12.30 14.58
C ALA A 675 -1.35 -13.59 14.01
N SER A 676 -2.56 -13.92 14.49
CA SER A 676 -3.26 -15.16 14.12
C SER A 676 -3.69 -15.20 12.64
N TRP A 677 -3.93 -14.04 12.02
CA TRP A 677 -4.23 -13.94 10.59
C TRP A 677 -3.02 -14.30 9.72
N LYS A 678 -3.29 -14.75 8.50
CA LYS A 678 -2.31 -15.03 7.44
C LYS A 678 -2.51 -14.09 6.26
N VAL A 679 -1.52 -14.02 5.37
CA VAL A 679 -1.60 -13.21 4.14
C VAL A 679 -2.79 -13.60 3.27
N GLU A 680 -3.16 -14.87 3.25
CA GLU A 680 -4.32 -15.38 2.52
C GLU A 680 -5.64 -14.86 3.07
N ASP A 681 -5.75 -14.54 4.36
CA ASP A 681 -6.98 -14.00 4.96
C ASP A 681 -7.24 -12.55 4.53
N ILE A 682 -6.17 -11.79 4.30
CA ILE A 682 -6.21 -10.39 3.84
C ILE A 682 -6.38 -10.31 2.33
N LEU A 683 -5.64 -11.12 1.57
CA LEU A 683 -5.67 -11.08 0.09
C LEU A 683 -6.74 -12.01 -0.51
N GLN A 684 -7.32 -12.94 0.26
CA GLN A 684 -8.42 -13.85 -0.10
C GLN A 684 -8.24 -14.58 -1.44
N CYS A 685 -7.24 -15.47 -1.49
CA CYS A 685 -6.79 -16.13 -2.73
C CYS A 685 -7.55 -17.45 -3.09
N HIS A 686 -8.72 -17.72 -2.51
CA HIS A 686 -9.37 -19.03 -2.65
C HIS A 686 -10.18 -19.23 -3.95
N SER A 687 -10.44 -18.18 -4.73
CA SER A 687 -10.94 -18.29 -6.10
C SER A 687 -10.34 -17.20 -6.99
N LYS A 688 -10.04 -17.53 -8.26
CA LYS A 688 -9.47 -16.56 -9.22
C LYS A 688 -10.44 -15.42 -9.56
N ASP A 689 -11.74 -15.67 -9.46
CA ASP A 689 -12.77 -14.73 -9.88
C ASP A 689 -13.17 -13.73 -8.78
N ASN A 690 -12.82 -14.01 -7.51
CA ASN A 690 -13.30 -13.25 -6.35
C ASN A 690 -12.18 -12.85 -5.36
N ASP A 691 -10.96 -12.68 -5.87
CA ASP A 691 -9.81 -12.15 -5.14
C ASP A 691 -10.06 -10.71 -4.64
N THR A 692 -9.82 -10.49 -3.34
CA THR A 692 -10.07 -9.21 -2.67
C THR A 692 -9.18 -8.09 -3.21
N ILE A 693 -7.90 -8.32 -3.51
CA ILE A 693 -7.05 -7.23 -4.05
C ILE A 693 -7.44 -6.88 -5.47
N THR A 694 -7.83 -7.88 -6.27
CA THR A 694 -8.39 -7.68 -7.61
C THR A 694 -9.66 -6.85 -7.57
N ASN A 695 -10.58 -7.14 -6.64
CA ASN A 695 -11.82 -6.38 -6.47
C ASN A 695 -11.57 -4.95 -5.95
N TYR A 696 -10.59 -4.75 -5.07
CA TYR A 696 -10.14 -3.43 -4.62
C TYR A 696 -9.62 -2.58 -5.80
N VAL A 697 -8.68 -3.13 -6.58
CA VAL A 697 -8.11 -2.45 -7.76
C VAL A 697 -9.18 -2.15 -8.81
N LYS A 698 -10.09 -3.09 -9.11
CA LYS A 698 -11.23 -2.85 -10.01
C LYS A 698 -12.09 -1.68 -9.54
N ASN A 699 -12.46 -1.64 -8.25
CA ASN A 699 -13.28 -0.57 -7.68
C ASN A 699 -12.57 0.80 -7.72
N MET A 700 -11.26 0.84 -7.48
CA MET A 700 -10.46 2.06 -7.62
C MET A 700 -10.42 2.58 -9.06
N ILE A 701 -10.23 1.69 -10.05
CA ILE A 701 -10.24 2.06 -11.48
C ILE A 701 -11.62 2.60 -11.90
N ILE A 702 -12.70 1.95 -11.46
CA ILE A 702 -14.09 2.38 -11.74
C ILE A 702 -14.37 3.74 -11.10
N LEU A 703 -13.93 3.96 -9.85
CA LEU A 703 -14.09 5.23 -9.15
C LEU A 703 -13.40 6.35 -9.92
N ILE A 704 -12.10 6.22 -10.23
CA ILE A 704 -11.34 7.22 -10.99
C ILE A 704 -11.96 7.47 -12.38
N GLU A 705 -12.55 6.45 -13.01
CA GLU A 705 -13.22 6.62 -14.31
C GLU A 705 -14.47 7.50 -14.21
N ARG A 706 -15.26 7.34 -13.14
CA ARG A 706 -16.38 8.26 -12.85
C ARG A 706 -15.88 9.67 -12.58
N MET A 707 -14.83 9.81 -11.76
CA MET A 707 -14.24 11.12 -11.44
C MET A 707 -13.79 11.84 -12.71
N GLU A 708 -13.01 11.17 -13.55
CA GLU A 708 -12.52 11.69 -14.83
C GLU A 708 -13.66 12.07 -15.78
N ASN A 709 -14.76 11.30 -15.81
CA ASN A 709 -15.92 11.62 -16.63
C ASN A 709 -16.75 12.80 -16.11
N ALA A 710 -16.91 12.98 -14.80
CA ALA A 710 -17.56 14.17 -14.25
C ALA A 710 -16.68 15.43 -14.44
N LEU A 711 -15.37 15.31 -14.21
CA LEU A 711 -14.41 16.41 -14.38
C LEU A 711 -14.20 16.82 -15.85
N LYS A 712 -14.69 16.05 -16.84
CA LYS A 712 -14.78 16.47 -18.25
C LYS A 712 -16.01 17.36 -18.52
N LYS A 713 -17.04 17.28 -17.68
CA LYS A 713 -18.26 18.13 -17.76
C LYS A 713 -18.09 19.46 -17.03
N MET A 714 -17.13 19.54 -16.11
CA MET A 714 -16.81 20.76 -15.38
C MET A 714 -16.27 21.82 -16.37
N PRO A 715 -16.82 23.05 -16.40
CA PRO A 715 -16.27 24.13 -17.21
C PRO A 715 -14.84 24.45 -16.75
N GLN A 716 -13.95 24.73 -17.71
CA GLN A 716 -12.53 25.01 -17.49
C GLN A 716 -12.30 26.44 -16.97
#